data_AF-A0A220UJT6-F1
#
_entry.id   AF-A0A220UJT6-F1
#
_cell.length_a   1.000
_cell.length_b   1.000
_cell.length_c   1.000
_cell.angle_alpha   90.00
_cell.angle_beta   90.00
_cell.angle_gamma   90.00
#
_symmetry.space_group_name_H-M   'P 1'
#
loop_
_entity.id
_entity.type
_entity.pdbx_description
1 polymer ?
#
loop_
_entity_poly.entity_id
_entity_poly.type
_entity_poly.pdbx_seq_one_letter_code
_entity_poly.pdbx_strand_id
1 'polypeptide(L)'
;MFKTQISTSAMLVASVLASAASFQAFAALPGKPTLGWGETKFAIIEVNQAASAYNQLVTVKDAADVSVTWNLYNGDIGNKAQVLLNGNVAWEGPSSAAGTANFKVNKGGRYQMRVQLCNNEGCSASDAREILVADTDGSHLLPLNAPLKENNRPYANKSGKVVGSYFVEWGVYGRKFPVDKIPAQNLTHILYGFTPICGGNGINDSLKEIEGSFEALQRACAGRADFKVAIHDPWAAVQMPQAGVSEYSDPYKGNFGQLMALKQAYPDLKILPSVGGWTLSDPFYFLGDKTKRDTFVASVKEFLQTWKFFDGVDIDWEFPGGSGANPSLGNANDGQTYVTLMRELRAMLDELSAETGRTYELTSAISAGGDKIAKVDYQAAQQYMDYIFLMSYDFNGGWTNTELGHQTNLYEASWDPNTRYTTDKGVKALLSQGVTPGKIVVGAAMYGRGWTGVNGYSGNNPFTGTATGKVKGTWEAGVVDYRQIAKDYMGAGWSYAYDETAEAPSVFNASTGDLITFDDARSVKAKGQYVLANQLGGLFAWEIDADNGDILNAMHEGLGHGEGTTPPANKAPIANAGADITVTGTADVTLNGSASRDPENGALSYQWSQVSGPSLSISNADMANAMVQLSGAASDVVYVFSLRVTDPEGLSSTDTVTLTHKAETANQAPVVTVPATVTLEAGQSVSINATATDADGDSLTYAWTVPSGVAASGQNTATLVVTAPAVTQSTQYSLSVLVSDGALDASAALTLTVTPKATGGQCDATDPNAANYPAWNATSIYNTGDTVSYNQLVWKAKYWTQGNTPSRTADQWQLLSQVELGWDAGVAYNGGATTSYNGRQWQAKYWTKGDVPGVASVWTDIGAASCP
;
A
#
# COMPACT_ATOMS: atom_id res chain seq x y z
N MET A 1 123.44 -13.29 40.94
CA MET A 1 124.71 -12.54 41.06
C MET A 1 124.62 -11.32 40.17
N PHE A 2 124.77 -10.13 40.78
CA PHE A 2 125.36 -8.89 40.23
C PHE A 2 124.81 -8.29 38.91
N LYS A 3 124.55 -6.99 38.75
CA LYS A 3 124.58 -5.79 39.61
C LYS A 3 124.20 -4.58 38.74
N THR A 4 123.69 -3.51 39.38
CA THR A 4 123.90 -2.06 39.08
C THR A 4 123.41 -1.47 37.74
N GLN A 5 122.44 -0.53 37.73
CA GLN A 5 122.44 0.90 38.17
C GLN A 5 123.01 1.88 37.11
N ILE A 6 122.16 2.83 36.66
CA ILE A 6 122.22 4.31 36.87
C ILE A 6 122.82 5.05 35.65
N SER A 7 122.01 5.79 34.87
CA SER A 7 121.77 7.27 34.92
C SER A 7 122.54 7.97 33.78
N THR A 8 122.15 9.04 33.06
CA THR A 8 121.05 10.04 33.11
C THR A 8 121.16 10.93 31.86
N SER A 9 120.03 11.48 31.40
CA SER A 9 119.80 12.86 30.88
C SER A 9 120.51 13.36 29.61
N ALA A 10 119.93 14.16 28.69
CA ALA A 10 118.60 14.77 28.57
C ALA A 10 118.42 15.46 27.18
N MET A 11 117.16 15.44 26.69
CA MET A 11 116.38 16.48 25.96
C MET A 11 116.85 17.02 24.59
N LEU A 12 116.00 17.30 23.59
CA LEU A 12 114.53 17.48 23.54
C LEU A 12 113.96 17.23 22.11
N VAL A 13 113.00 16.31 22.03
CA VAL A 13 111.69 16.32 21.35
C VAL A 13 111.53 17.00 19.98
N ALA A 14 111.35 16.17 18.94
CA ALA A 14 110.16 16.15 18.07
C ALA A 14 110.21 14.89 17.18
N SER A 15 109.04 14.41 16.78
CA SER A 15 108.75 13.34 15.80
C SER A 15 108.71 11.87 16.26
N VAL A 16 107.47 11.37 16.23
CA VAL A 16 107.01 10.02 15.88
C VAL A 16 107.43 8.85 16.78
N LEU A 17 106.46 8.39 17.58
CA LEU A 17 106.36 6.97 17.92
C LEU A 17 104.88 6.56 17.88
N ALA A 18 104.56 5.82 16.81
CA ALA A 18 103.39 4.97 16.74
C ALA A 18 103.50 3.90 17.83
N SER A 19 102.62 3.97 18.81
CA SER A 19 102.24 2.83 19.64
C SER A 19 100.80 2.49 19.33
N ALA A 20 100.58 1.25 18.92
CA ALA A 20 99.29 0.63 18.66
C ALA A 20 98.32 0.82 19.84
N ALA A 21 97.52 1.88 19.78
CA ALA A 21 96.13 1.77 20.13
C ALA A 21 95.42 1.47 18.81
N SER A 22 95.27 0.18 18.48
CA SER A 22 94.06 -0.20 17.76
C SER A 22 92.92 0.27 18.66
N PHE A 23 92.42 1.48 18.43
CA PHE A 23 91.04 1.76 18.79
C PHE A 23 90.29 0.66 18.07
N GLN A 24 89.89 -0.38 18.80
CA GLN A 24 88.71 -1.13 18.43
C GLN A 24 87.71 -0.02 18.18
N ALA A 25 87.39 0.22 16.90
CA ALA A 25 86.23 1.03 16.57
C ALA A 25 85.11 0.29 17.30
N PHE A 26 84.70 0.85 18.45
CA PHE A 26 83.63 0.26 19.22
C PHE A 26 82.49 0.14 18.23
N ALA A 27 82.08 -1.10 17.98
CA ALA A 27 80.88 -1.41 17.22
C ALA A 27 79.74 -0.61 17.87
N ALA A 28 79.47 0.55 17.29
CA ALA A 28 78.57 1.54 17.84
C ALA A 28 77.34 1.57 16.97
N LEU A 29 76.19 1.68 17.61
CA LEU A 29 74.94 1.93 16.92
C LEU A 29 75.06 3.22 16.09
N PRO A 30 74.29 3.35 15.00
CA PRO A 30 74.20 4.61 14.27
C PRO A 30 73.82 5.78 15.19
N GLY A 31 74.10 7.00 14.78
CA GLY A 31 73.65 8.18 15.52
C GLY A 31 72.12 8.27 15.55
N LYS A 32 71.56 8.94 16.57
CA LYS A 32 70.11 9.13 16.72
C LYS A 32 69.61 10.16 15.69
N PRO A 33 68.76 9.77 14.71
CA PRO A 33 68.21 10.73 13.75
C PRO A 33 67.16 11.64 14.41
N THR A 34 67.01 12.85 13.88
CA THR A 34 65.97 13.81 14.26
C THR A 34 65.00 13.99 13.10
N LEU A 35 63.69 13.84 13.36
CA LEU A 35 62.66 14.03 12.35
C LEU A 35 62.58 15.51 11.92
N GLY A 36 62.59 15.78 10.62
CA GLY A 36 62.40 17.12 10.05
C GLY A 36 60.96 17.63 10.23
N TRP A 37 60.71 18.92 10.00
CA TRP A 37 59.35 19.47 10.01
C TRP A 37 58.58 19.03 8.77
N GLY A 38 57.27 18.76 8.92
CA GLY A 38 56.42 18.28 7.83
C GLY A 38 54.98 18.07 8.29
N GLU A 39 54.11 17.75 7.33
CA GLU A 39 52.71 17.40 7.56
C GLU A 39 52.59 16.17 8.45
N THR A 40 51.62 16.17 9.35
CA THR A 40 51.36 15.07 10.30
C THR A 40 49.92 14.57 10.25
N LYS A 41 49.07 15.16 9.42
CA LYS A 41 47.69 14.73 9.19
C LYS A 41 47.55 14.34 7.72
N PHE A 42 47.14 13.11 7.48
CA PHE A 42 46.92 12.56 6.15
C PHE A 42 45.52 11.96 6.10
N ALA A 43 44.99 11.69 4.92
CA ALA A 43 43.68 11.04 4.76
C ALA A 43 43.70 10.01 3.64
N ILE A 44 42.99 8.91 3.86
CA ILE A 44 42.71 7.87 2.84
C ILE A 44 41.63 8.40 1.91
N ILE A 45 40.53 8.88 2.48
CA ILE A 45 39.48 9.61 1.76
C ILE A 45 39.73 11.10 1.98
N GLU A 46 40.04 11.85 0.94
CA GLU A 46 40.25 13.30 1.05
C GLU A 46 38.94 14.05 0.87
N VAL A 47 38.74 15.11 1.66
CA VAL A 47 37.61 16.03 1.53
C VAL A 47 38.12 17.42 1.15
N ASN A 48 37.64 17.95 0.03
CA ASN A 48 37.85 19.33 -0.35
C ASN A 48 36.89 20.23 0.43
N GLN A 49 37.43 20.91 1.45
CA GLN A 49 36.70 21.78 2.36
C GLN A 49 36.06 23.02 1.70
N ALA A 50 36.39 23.30 0.43
CA ALA A 50 35.83 24.42 -0.33
C ALA A 50 34.87 23.98 -1.46
N ALA A 51 34.73 22.68 -1.71
CA ALA A 51 33.89 22.18 -2.79
C ALA A 51 32.41 22.24 -2.41
N SER A 52 31.57 22.58 -3.39
CA SER A 52 30.12 22.51 -3.29
C SER A 52 29.51 21.34 -4.06
N ALA A 53 30.19 20.83 -5.09
CA ALA A 53 29.75 19.68 -5.87
C ALA A 53 30.33 18.37 -5.30
N TYR A 54 29.52 17.33 -5.16
CA TYR A 54 29.91 16.05 -4.55
C TYR A 54 31.09 15.38 -5.27
N ASN A 55 31.13 15.43 -6.61
CA ASN A 55 32.24 14.88 -7.39
C ASN A 55 33.58 15.62 -7.18
N GLN A 56 33.55 16.84 -6.64
CA GLN A 56 34.74 17.61 -6.27
C GLN A 56 35.00 17.58 -4.76
N LEU A 57 34.01 17.15 -3.98
CA LEU A 57 34.05 17.11 -2.54
C LEU A 57 34.96 15.98 -2.04
N VAL A 58 34.86 14.80 -2.64
CA VAL A 58 35.51 13.59 -2.13
C VAL A 58 36.48 13.00 -3.15
N THR A 59 37.71 12.70 -2.71
CA THR A 59 38.67 11.88 -3.47
C THR A 59 38.95 10.59 -2.70
N VAL A 60 38.54 9.46 -3.28
CA VAL A 60 38.73 8.13 -2.70
C VAL A 60 40.10 7.59 -3.10
N LYS A 61 40.90 7.11 -2.14
CA LYS A 61 42.18 6.45 -2.36
C LYS A 61 42.23 5.13 -1.60
N ASP A 62 43.03 4.18 -2.07
CA ASP A 62 43.26 2.91 -1.37
C ASP A 62 44.16 3.07 -0.12
N ALA A 63 44.93 4.17 -0.06
CA ALA A 63 45.83 4.48 1.04
C ALA A 63 46.17 5.98 1.06
N ALA A 64 46.55 6.47 2.24
CA ALA A 64 47.14 7.79 2.40
C ALA A 64 48.62 7.77 2.01
N ASP A 65 49.08 8.79 1.29
CA ASP A 65 50.50 9.00 0.98
C ASP A 65 51.16 9.78 2.12
N VAL A 66 52.04 9.11 2.86
CA VAL A 66 52.75 9.66 4.02
C VAL A 66 54.19 9.97 3.64
N SER A 67 54.68 11.13 4.04
CA SER A 67 56.06 11.56 3.85
C SER A 67 56.72 11.94 5.16
N VAL A 68 57.96 11.50 5.37
CA VAL A 68 58.79 11.90 6.51
C VAL A 68 60.20 12.23 6.06
N THR A 69 60.76 13.30 6.63
CA THR A 69 62.16 13.67 6.47
C THR A 69 62.91 13.51 7.79
N TRP A 70 64.22 13.28 7.74
CA TRP A 70 65.08 13.26 8.91
C TRP A 70 66.45 13.86 8.63
N ASN A 71 67.13 14.27 9.70
CA ASN A 71 68.52 14.71 9.70
C ASN A 71 69.30 14.00 10.81
N LEU A 72 70.56 13.67 10.55
CA LEU A 72 71.52 13.18 11.51
C LEU A 72 72.68 14.17 11.61
N TYR A 73 72.83 14.80 12.78
CA TYR A 73 73.84 15.83 13.00
C TYR A 73 75.17 15.27 13.52
N ASN A 74 75.14 14.17 14.27
CA ASN A 74 76.32 13.53 14.85
C ASN A 74 76.16 12.01 14.90
N GLY A 75 77.22 11.25 14.62
CA GLY A 75 77.26 9.78 14.66
C GLY A 75 77.29 9.13 13.28
N ASP A 76 77.48 7.80 13.25
CA ASP A 76 77.47 7.00 12.02
C ASP A 76 76.05 6.97 11.41
N ILE A 77 75.94 7.00 10.09
CA ILE A 77 74.64 6.98 9.40
C ILE A 77 74.04 5.58 9.31
N GLY A 78 74.81 4.51 9.55
CA GLY A 78 74.41 3.15 9.26
C GLY A 78 74.26 2.86 7.76
N ASN A 79 73.83 1.64 7.43
CA ASN A 79 73.63 1.22 6.04
C ASN A 79 72.14 1.16 5.64
N LYS A 80 71.23 1.25 6.60
CA LYS A 80 69.79 1.06 6.39
C LYS A 80 68.96 2.04 7.23
N ALA A 81 67.95 2.64 6.63
CA ALA A 81 66.95 3.45 7.32
C ALA A 81 65.59 2.75 7.27
N GLN A 82 64.85 2.80 8.36
CA GLN A 82 63.49 2.28 8.46
C GLN A 82 62.56 3.34 9.05
N VAL A 83 61.36 3.46 8.49
CA VAL A 83 60.26 4.18 9.14
C VAL A 83 59.41 3.17 9.89
N LEU A 84 59.18 3.42 11.17
CA LEU A 84 58.35 2.60 12.03
C LEU A 84 57.05 3.33 12.34
N LEU A 85 55.92 2.63 12.26
CA LEU A 85 54.63 3.07 12.81
C LEU A 85 54.25 2.13 13.96
N ASN A 86 54.13 2.67 15.18
CA ASN A 86 53.88 1.87 16.39
C ASN A 86 54.87 0.70 16.57
N GLY A 87 56.13 0.90 16.14
CA GLY A 87 57.19 -0.10 16.21
C GLY A 87 57.26 -1.07 15.01
N ASN A 88 56.25 -1.08 14.13
CA ASN A 88 56.25 -1.92 12.93
C ASN A 88 56.87 -1.20 11.74
N VAL A 89 57.68 -1.90 10.95
CA VAL A 89 58.31 -1.34 9.74
C VAL A 89 57.25 -1.02 8.69
N ALA A 90 57.10 0.26 8.36
CA ALA A 90 56.21 0.75 7.30
C ALA A 90 56.98 1.10 6.02
N TRP A 91 58.28 1.38 6.13
CA TRP A 91 59.16 1.64 5.01
C TRP A 91 60.60 1.25 5.35
N GLU A 92 61.36 0.80 4.36
CA GLU A 92 62.79 0.51 4.48
C GLU A 92 63.53 0.98 3.23
N GLY A 93 64.73 1.52 3.41
CA GLY A 93 65.60 1.94 2.31
C GLY A 93 67.05 2.21 2.76
N PRO A 94 67.91 2.68 1.84
CA PRO A 94 69.29 3.03 2.17
C PRO A 94 69.33 4.21 3.15
N SER A 95 70.28 4.20 4.08
CA SER A 95 70.46 5.30 5.03
C SER A 95 71.21 6.49 4.43
N SER A 96 70.90 7.69 4.93
CA SER A 96 71.59 8.94 4.62
C SER A 96 71.58 9.89 5.82
N ALA A 97 72.54 10.82 5.86
CA ALA A 97 72.62 11.85 6.90
C ALA A 97 71.42 12.83 6.86
N ALA A 98 70.87 13.08 5.68
CA ALA A 98 69.59 13.75 5.49
C ALA A 98 68.78 12.93 4.49
N GLY A 99 67.56 12.53 4.85
CA GLY A 99 66.78 11.60 4.05
C GLY A 99 65.29 11.89 4.08
N THR A 100 64.60 11.32 3.09
CA THR A 100 63.15 11.40 2.92
C THR A 100 62.63 10.00 2.58
N ALA A 101 61.53 9.61 3.21
CA ALA A 101 60.79 8.40 2.90
C ALA A 101 59.35 8.76 2.55
N ASN A 102 58.85 8.19 1.45
CA ASN A 102 57.45 8.25 1.04
C ASN A 102 56.89 6.82 1.05
N PHE A 103 55.75 6.63 1.70
CA PHE A 103 55.13 5.31 1.84
C PHE A 103 53.62 5.45 1.98
N LYS A 104 52.90 4.34 1.80
CA LYS A 104 51.43 4.30 1.85
C LYS A 104 50.95 3.71 3.16
N VAL A 105 49.91 4.31 3.74
CA VAL A 105 49.21 3.79 4.92
C VAL A 105 47.75 3.58 4.57
N ASN A 106 47.28 2.33 4.61
CA ASN A 106 45.94 1.91 4.17
C ASN A 106 44.95 1.67 5.31
N LYS A 107 45.32 1.99 6.55
CA LYS A 107 44.44 1.93 7.71
C LYS A 107 44.44 3.27 8.43
N GLY A 108 43.25 3.80 8.71
CA GLY A 108 43.13 4.99 9.54
C GLY A 108 43.59 4.73 10.97
N GLY A 109 44.00 5.78 11.67
CA GLY A 109 44.49 5.71 13.04
C GLY A 109 45.50 6.79 13.40
N ARG A 110 45.92 6.75 14.66
CA ARG A 110 47.03 7.55 15.19
C ARG A 110 48.23 6.66 15.39
N TYR A 111 49.36 7.06 14.84
CA TYR A 111 50.60 6.28 14.82
C TYR A 111 51.74 7.05 15.45
N GLN A 112 52.48 6.39 16.32
CA GLN A 112 53.77 6.86 16.81
C GLN A 112 54.83 6.55 15.76
N MET A 113 55.16 7.54 14.94
CA MET A 113 56.15 7.42 13.87
C MET A 113 57.57 7.62 14.41
N ARG A 114 58.49 6.75 14.00
CA ARG A 114 59.94 6.91 14.23
C ARG A 114 60.71 6.65 12.95
N VAL A 115 61.86 7.28 12.80
CA VAL A 115 62.89 6.85 11.85
C VAL A 115 63.99 6.18 12.66
N GLN A 116 64.42 4.98 12.26
CA GLN A 116 65.61 4.35 12.83
C GLN A 116 66.66 4.10 11.77
N LEU A 117 67.91 4.38 12.13
CA LEU A 117 69.08 4.08 11.32
C LEU A 117 69.74 2.82 11.90
N CYS A 118 70.08 1.86 11.04
CA CYS A 118 70.61 0.57 11.42
C CYS A 118 71.95 0.27 10.74
N ASN A 119 72.80 -0.49 11.41
CA ASN A 119 74.01 -1.13 10.89
C ASN A 119 74.07 -2.59 11.41
N ASN A 120 75.25 -3.22 11.38
CA ASN A 120 75.41 -4.62 11.80
C ASN A 120 75.33 -4.78 13.34
N GLU A 121 75.49 -3.68 14.06
CA GLU A 121 75.56 -3.59 15.51
C GLU A 121 74.18 -3.35 16.13
N GLY A 122 73.24 -2.81 15.35
CA GLY A 122 71.85 -2.61 15.74
C GLY A 122 71.25 -1.33 15.14
N CYS A 123 70.17 -0.84 15.75
CA CYS A 123 69.45 0.35 15.28
C CYS A 123 69.35 1.44 16.35
N SER A 124 69.42 2.70 15.92
CA SER A 124 69.13 3.89 16.73
C SER A 124 67.91 4.62 16.20
N ALA A 125 66.86 4.73 17.01
CA ALA A 125 65.59 5.35 16.65
C ALA A 125 65.49 6.82 17.08
N SER A 126 64.86 7.64 16.25
CA SER A 126 64.44 9.00 16.61
C SER A 126 63.49 9.01 17.80
N ASP A 127 63.26 10.19 18.36
CA ASP A 127 62.06 10.41 19.16
C ASP A 127 60.81 10.18 18.30
N ALA A 128 59.74 9.72 18.96
CA ALA A 128 58.48 9.49 18.28
C ALA A 128 57.80 10.82 17.96
N ARG A 129 57.12 10.85 16.81
CA ARG A 129 56.16 11.91 16.46
C ARG A 129 54.84 11.26 16.11
N GLU A 130 53.76 11.75 16.69
CA GLU A 130 52.43 11.30 16.29
C GLU A 130 52.12 11.78 14.87
N ILE A 131 51.65 10.86 14.04
CA ILE A 131 50.95 11.17 12.79
C ILE A 131 49.53 10.62 12.84
N LEU A 132 48.64 11.31 12.16
CA LEU A 132 47.23 10.95 12.02
C LEU A 132 46.98 10.58 10.56
N VAL A 133 46.43 9.40 10.33
CA VAL A 133 45.92 8.97 9.03
C VAL A 133 44.42 8.82 9.17
N ALA A 134 43.66 9.69 8.52
CA ALA A 134 42.22 9.70 8.59
C ALA A 134 41.57 8.75 7.61
N ASP A 135 40.45 8.17 8.03
CA ASP A 135 39.54 7.38 7.21
C ASP A 135 38.12 7.55 7.74
N THR A 136 37.13 7.28 6.89
CA THR A 136 35.72 7.59 7.16
C THR A 136 35.04 6.61 8.12
N ASP A 137 35.78 5.66 8.68
CA ASP A 137 35.36 4.83 9.81
C ASP A 137 35.56 5.54 11.17
N GLY A 138 36.24 6.68 11.19
CA GLY A 138 36.52 7.44 12.41
C GLY A 138 37.68 6.91 13.24
N SER A 139 38.45 5.93 12.76
CA SER A 139 39.57 5.28 13.48
C SER A 139 40.67 6.23 13.97
N HIS A 140 40.74 7.44 13.43
CA HIS A 140 41.67 8.51 13.81
C HIS A 140 41.12 9.47 14.89
N LEU A 141 39.81 9.44 15.12
CA LEU A 141 39.09 10.33 16.03
C LEU A 141 39.10 9.76 17.45
N LEU A 142 38.98 10.67 18.42
CA LEU A 142 38.68 10.27 19.79
C LEU A 142 37.18 10.01 19.93
N PRO A 143 36.75 9.09 20.80
CA PRO A 143 35.33 8.88 21.10
C PRO A 143 34.60 10.15 21.53
N LEU A 144 33.48 10.47 20.86
CA LEU A 144 32.61 11.58 21.24
C LEU A 144 31.63 11.15 22.35
N ASN A 145 32.08 11.25 23.60
CA ASN A 145 31.26 10.98 24.78
C ASN A 145 30.54 12.27 25.26
N ALA A 146 29.52 12.70 24.52
CA ALA A 146 28.74 13.87 24.92
C ALA A 146 27.87 13.54 26.16
N PRO A 147 27.80 14.41 27.18
CA PRO A 147 26.90 14.21 28.30
C PRO A 147 25.44 14.36 27.86
N LEU A 148 24.54 13.61 28.49
CA LEU A 148 23.10 13.78 28.31
C LEU A 148 22.70 15.23 28.65
N LYS A 149 21.83 15.80 27.81
CA LYS A 149 21.31 17.18 27.94
C LYS A 149 19.80 17.15 28.23
N GLU A 150 19.30 18.27 28.75
CA GLU A 150 17.87 18.46 29.06
C GLU A 150 17.35 17.38 30.03
N ASN A 151 16.21 16.75 29.71
CA ASN A 151 15.58 15.74 30.57
C ASN A 151 16.05 14.31 30.28
N ASN A 152 16.96 14.10 29.31
CA ASN A 152 17.44 12.77 28.95
C ASN A 152 18.07 12.05 30.16
N ARG A 153 17.69 10.79 30.37
CA ARG A 153 18.23 9.92 31.42
C ARG A 153 18.94 8.72 30.81
N PRO A 154 19.95 8.14 31.47
CA PRO A 154 20.62 6.96 30.95
C PRO A 154 19.72 5.72 31.06
N TYR A 155 19.62 4.94 29.99
CA TYR A 155 18.95 3.63 30.00
C TYR A 155 19.84 2.54 29.44
N ALA A 156 19.62 1.31 29.89
CA ALA A 156 20.16 0.11 29.26
C ALA A 156 19.07 -0.56 28.42
N ASN A 157 19.38 -0.94 27.18
CA ASN A 157 18.46 -1.72 26.35
C ASN A 157 18.41 -3.18 26.83
N LYS A 158 17.44 -3.49 27.69
CA LYS A 158 17.25 -4.83 28.28
C LYS A 158 16.38 -5.74 27.40
N SER A 159 15.58 -5.17 26.50
CA SER A 159 14.63 -5.93 25.67
C SER A 159 15.22 -6.42 24.36
N GLY A 160 16.33 -5.83 23.91
CA GLY A 160 16.90 -6.07 22.58
C GLY A 160 16.05 -5.48 21.44
N LYS A 161 15.02 -4.68 21.75
CA LYS A 161 14.16 -4.01 20.77
C LYS A 161 14.87 -2.81 20.16
N VAL A 162 14.44 -2.44 18.96
CA VAL A 162 14.88 -1.20 18.30
C VAL A 162 14.40 0.01 19.09
N VAL A 163 15.33 0.92 19.34
CA VAL A 163 15.10 2.30 19.77
C VAL A 163 15.85 3.18 18.77
N GLY A 164 15.12 3.68 17.77
CA GLY A 164 15.67 4.47 16.66
C GLY A 164 15.25 5.94 16.73
N SER A 165 16.00 6.83 16.10
CA SER A 165 15.52 8.19 15.84
C SER A 165 16.15 8.79 14.60
N TYR A 166 15.41 9.67 13.92
CA TYR A 166 15.92 10.48 12.83
C TYR A 166 16.71 11.68 13.35
N PHE A 167 17.86 11.92 12.73
CA PHE A 167 18.64 13.15 12.85
C PHE A 167 18.67 13.86 11.51
N VAL A 168 18.29 15.14 11.49
CA VAL A 168 18.21 15.91 10.25
C VAL A 168 19.45 16.75 9.97
N GLU A 169 19.93 16.69 8.72
CA GLU A 169 21.14 17.37 8.24
C GLU A 169 21.09 18.87 8.49
N TRP A 170 19.95 19.50 8.24
CA TRP A 170 19.74 20.95 8.40
C TRP A 170 19.52 21.37 9.87
N GLY A 171 19.43 20.42 10.81
CA GLY A 171 19.22 20.66 12.24
C GLY A 171 20.33 21.50 12.88
N VAL A 172 21.52 21.54 12.27
CA VAL A 172 22.66 22.32 12.76
C VAL A 172 22.48 23.84 12.63
N TYR A 173 21.55 24.30 11.80
CA TYR A 173 21.32 25.73 11.55
C TYR A 173 20.38 26.37 12.56
N GLY A 174 19.14 26.68 12.16
CA GLY A 174 18.16 27.40 12.99
C GLY A 174 17.82 26.65 14.29
N ARG A 175 17.67 25.32 14.19
CA ARG A 175 17.42 24.40 15.31
C ARG A 175 18.61 24.30 16.26
N LYS A 176 19.83 24.58 15.79
CA LYS A 176 21.10 24.52 16.56
C LYS A 176 21.29 23.18 17.26
N PHE A 177 20.98 22.09 16.57
CA PHE A 177 21.10 20.73 17.09
C PHE A 177 22.16 19.94 16.32
N PRO A 178 23.46 20.06 16.70
CA PRO A 178 24.51 19.21 16.17
C PRO A 178 24.51 17.82 16.80
N VAL A 179 25.29 16.89 16.23
CA VAL A 179 25.35 15.48 16.63
C VAL A 179 25.77 15.30 18.09
N ASP A 180 26.59 16.19 18.66
CA ASP A 180 26.95 16.15 20.09
C ASP A 180 25.79 16.48 21.06
N LYS A 181 24.59 16.76 20.55
CA LYS A 181 23.37 16.85 21.34
C LYS A 181 22.52 15.58 21.28
N ILE A 182 22.81 14.64 20.39
CA ILE A 182 22.09 13.37 20.32
C ILE A 182 22.37 12.57 21.60
N PRO A 183 21.34 12.11 22.33
CA PRO A 183 21.49 11.20 23.48
C PRO A 183 21.83 9.77 23.03
N ALA A 184 22.94 9.60 22.31
CA ALA A 184 23.25 8.40 21.52
C ALA A 184 23.34 7.09 22.33
N GLN A 185 23.73 7.18 23.61
CA GLN A 185 23.73 6.03 24.53
C GLN A 185 22.34 5.38 24.73
N ASN A 186 21.27 6.11 24.39
CA ASN A 186 19.88 5.65 24.46
C ASN A 186 19.35 5.22 23.08
N LEU A 187 20.20 5.12 22.05
CA LEU A 187 19.78 4.75 20.71
C LEU A 187 20.47 3.46 20.27
N THR A 188 19.71 2.65 19.55
CA THR A 188 20.21 1.51 18.79
C THR A 188 20.48 1.89 17.34
N HIS A 189 19.68 2.83 16.79
CA HIS A 189 19.74 3.25 15.40
C HIS A 189 19.65 4.79 15.30
N ILE A 190 20.50 5.39 14.48
CA ILE A 190 20.36 6.78 14.00
C ILE A 190 20.10 6.73 12.50
N LEU A 191 19.00 7.36 12.08
CA LEU A 191 18.61 7.51 10.69
C LEU A 191 18.99 8.93 10.24
N TYR A 192 19.96 9.06 9.32
CA TYR A 192 20.46 10.36 8.86
C TYR A 192 19.60 10.89 7.71
N GLY A 193 18.72 11.84 8.04
CA GLY A 193 17.79 12.51 7.12
C GLY A 193 18.40 13.78 6.51
N PHE A 194 18.56 13.93 5.20
CA PHE A 194 18.34 12.92 4.17
C PHE A 194 19.46 12.92 3.14
N THR A 195 19.73 11.73 2.61
CA THR A 195 20.63 11.50 1.48
C THR A 195 19.83 11.66 0.19
N PRO A 196 20.13 12.66 -0.67
CA PRO A 196 19.33 12.91 -1.87
C PRO A 196 19.74 12.00 -3.03
N ILE A 197 18.85 11.90 -4.03
CA ILE A 197 19.13 11.31 -5.34
C ILE A 197 19.25 12.44 -6.37
N CYS A 198 20.38 12.50 -7.09
CA CYS A 198 20.64 13.54 -8.08
C CYS A 198 19.60 13.54 -9.21
N GLY A 199 19.19 14.74 -9.63
CA GLY A 199 18.25 14.95 -10.71
C GLY A 199 17.77 16.40 -10.76
N GLY A 200 17.59 16.91 -11.98
CA GLY A 200 17.11 18.27 -12.23
C GLY A 200 15.58 18.38 -12.30
N ASN A 201 15.13 19.28 -13.18
CA ASN A 201 13.71 19.49 -13.47
C ASN A 201 13.04 18.18 -13.92
N GLY A 202 11.85 17.90 -13.40
CA GLY A 202 11.11 16.67 -13.68
C GLY A 202 11.58 15.45 -12.88
N ILE A 203 12.68 15.54 -12.12
CA ILE A 203 13.20 14.45 -11.30
C ILE A 203 13.14 14.78 -9.80
N ASN A 204 13.34 16.04 -9.40
CA ASN A 204 13.25 16.51 -8.01
C ASN A 204 12.39 17.77 -7.90
N ASP A 205 11.20 17.78 -8.49
CA ASP A 205 10.36 18.98 -8.53
C ASP A 205 9.79 19.32 -7.15
N SER A 206 9.54 18.32 -6.28
CA SER A 206 9.11 18.53 -4.89
C SER A 206 10.03 19.42 -4.06
N LEU A 207 11.33 19.44 -4.36
CA LEU A 207 12.27 20.32 -3.65
C LEU A 207 11.99 21.82 -3.87
N LYS A 208 11.26 22.18 -4.92
CA LYS A 208 10.95 23.59 -5.24
C LYS A 208 9.95 24.22 -4.28
N GLU A 209 9.24 23.42 -3.50
CA GLU A 209 8.36 23.89 -2.42
C GLU A 209 9.16 24.48 -1.24
N ILE A 210 10.47 24.20 -1.16
CA ILE A 210 11.37 24.74 -0.13
C ILE A 210 12.36 25.69 -0.79
N GLU A 211 12.33 26.97 -0.38
CA GLU A 211 13.19 28.02 -0.93
C GLU A 211 14.68 27.63 -0.90
N GLY A 212 15.33 27.64 -2.07
CA GLY A 212 16.76 27.37 -2.22
C GLY A 212 17.17 25.90 -2.16
N SER A 213 16.24 24.99 -1.83
CA SER A 213 16.52 23.57 -1.61
C SER A 213 16.82 22.82 -2.90
N PHE A 214 16.02 23.07 -3.96
CA PHE A 214 16.26 22.52 -5.29
C PHE A 214 17.63 22.98 -5.84
N GLU A 215 17.94 24.27 -5.73
CA GLU A 215 19.20 24.84 -6.20
C GLU A 215 20.41 24.30 -5.41
N ALA A 216 20.24 24.02 -4.11
CA ALA A 216 21.27 23.36 -3.32
C ALA A 216 21.58 21.97 -3.87
N LEU A 217 20.56 21.16 -4.18
CA LEU A 217 20.77 19.86 -4.80
C LEU A 217 21.44 19.99 -6.17
N GLN A 218 21.03 20.95 -7.00
CA GLN A 218 21.68 21.14 -8.31
C GLN A 218 23.16 21.50 -8.19
N ARG A 219 23.56 22.29 -7.18
CA ARG A 219 24.97 22.59 -6.89
C ARG A 219 25.72 21.34 -6.42
N ALA A 220 25.13 20.58 -5.48
CA ALA A 220 25.71 19.36 -4.97
C ALA A 220 25.89 18.29 -6.06
N CYS A 221 24.97 18.21 -7.02
CA CYS A 221 25.01 17.26 -8.12
C CYS A 221 25.72 17.79 -9.38
N ALA A 222 26.38 18.95 -9.34
CA ALA A 222 27.04 19.50 -10.52
C ALA A 222 28.09 18.53 -11.10
N GLY A 223 27.88 18.11 -12.35
CA GLY A 223 28.72 17.12 -13.03
C GLY A 223 28.55 15.67 -12.55
N ARG A 224 27.57 15.38 -11.69
CA ARG A 224 27.18 14.04 -11.25
C ARG A 224 25.96 13.58 -12.04
N ALA A 225 25.96 12.30 -12.45
CA ALA A 225 24.85 11.73 -13.21
C ALA A 225 23.56 11.67 -12.37
N ASP A 226 22.42 11.88 -13.02
CA ASP A 226 21.10 11.69 -12.42
C ASP A 226 20.95 10.25 -11.89
N PHE A 227 20.06 10.09 -10.90
CA PHE A 227 19.78 8.85 -10.18
C PHE A 227 20.91 8.30 -9.31
N LYS A 228 22.06 8.99 -9.21
CA LYS A 228 23.08 8.69 -8.19
C LYS A 228 22.79 9.40 -6.88
N VAL A 229 23.08 8.76 -5.75
CA VAL A 229 23.06 9.44 -4.44
C VAL A 229 24.18 10.49 -4.33
N ALA A 230 23.94 11.52 -3.51
CA ALA A 230 24.90 12.58 -3.17
C ALA A 230 24.74 13.01 -1.71
N ILE A 231 25.15 14.24 -1.37
CA ILE A 231 24.88 14.90 -0.08
C ILE A 231 24.16 16.20 -0.42
N HIS A 232 23.06 16.54 0.26
CA HIS A 232 22.25 17.70 -0.10
C HIS A 232 22.96 19.00 0.28
N ASP A 233 23.50 19.05 1.50
CA ASP A 233 24.32 20.14 2.02
C ASP A 233 25.72 19.65 2.47
N PRO A 234 26.70 19.66 1.55
CA PRO A 234 28.09 19.31 1.88
C PRO A 234 28.69 20.10 3.03
N TRP A 235 28.23 21.34 3.25
CA TRP A 235 28.75 22.18 4.32
C TRP A 235 28.33 21.62 5.68
N ALA A 236 27.03 21.44 5.91
CA ALA A 236 26.51 20.84 7.14
C ALA A 236 27.04 19.42 7.36
N ALA A 237 27.11 18.62 6.29
CA ALA A 237 27.48 17.22 6.38
C ALA A 237 28.94 17.02 6.79
N VAL A 238 29.93 17.71 6.18
CA VAL A 238 31.35 17.34 6.37
C VAL A 238 32.35 18.50 6.48
N GLN A 239 31.91 19.76 6.34
CA GLN A 239 32.83 20.91 6.31
C GLN A 239 32.64 21.88 7.49
N MET A 240 31.42 21.98 8.04
CA MET A 240 31.10 22.89 9.14
C MET A 240 31.88 22.50 10.40
N PRO A 241 32.67 23.39 11.02
CA PRO A 241 33.34 23.08 12.29
C PRO A 241 32.33 22.73 13.38
N GLN A 242 32.53 21.59 14.03
CA GLN A 242 31.66 21.10 15.11
C GLN A 242 32.49 20.57 16.28
N ALA A 243 31.86 20.34 17.43
CA ALA A 243 32.55 19.85 18.62
C ALA A 243 33.27 18.51 18.35
N GLY A 244 34.55 18.45 18.68
CA GLY A 244 35.41 17.27 18.45
C GLY A 244 36.07 17.21 17.07
N VAL A 245 35.62 18.02 16.10
CA VAL A 245 36.11 18.07 14.71
C VAL A 245 36.12 19.53 14.19
N SER A 246 36.72 20.42 14.97
CA SER A 246 36.67 21.87 14.73
C SER A 246 37.95 22.47 14.17
N GLU A 247 39.07 21.74 14.18
CA GLU A 247 40.34 22.30 13.73
C GLU A 247 40.30 22.58 12.23
N TYR A 248 40.96 23.66 11.80
CA TYR A 248 41.00 24.02 10.37
C TYR A 248 41.50 22.84 9.52
N SER A 249 42.51 22.12 10.02
CA SER A 249 43.16 20.98 9.37
C SER A 249 42.47 19.63 9.59
N ASP A 250 41.31 19.58 10.27
CA ASP A 250 40.60 18.32 10.40
C ASP A 250 40.03 17.86 9.06
N PRO A 251 40.23 16.58 8.68
CA PRO A 251 39.88 16.08 7.36
C PRO A 251 38.37 15.93 7.19
N TYR A 252 37.65 15.57 8.26
CA TYR A 252 36.19 15.42 8.27
C TYR A 252 35.60 16.21 9.43
N LYS A 253 34.65 17.08 9.13
CA LYS A 253 33.95 17.93 10.11
C LYS A 253 32.44 17.67 10.00
N GLY A 254 31.62 18.66 10.34
CA GLY A 254 30.18 18.60 10.18
C GLY A 254 29.54 17.43 10.91
N ASN A 255 28.36 17.04 10.44
CA ASN A 255 27.61 15.90 10.96
C ASN A 255 28.42 14.60 10.83
N PHE A 256 29.00 14.33 9.66
CA PHE A 256 29.70 13.08 9.36
C PHE A 256 30.93 12.89 10.24
N GLY A 257 31.74 13.93 10.44
CA GLY A 257 32.88 13.88 11.35
C GLY A 257 32.46 13.58 12.80
N GLN A 258 31.36 14.19 13.26
CA GLN A 258 30.82 13.87 14.60
C GLN A 258 30.22 12.47 14.68
N LEU A 259 29.51 11.98 13.65
CA LEU A 259 28.95 10.62 13.61
C LEU A 259 30.06 9.55 13.59
N MET A 260 31.16 9.81 12.88
CA MET A 260 32.37 8.97 12.94
C MET A 260 32.92 8.90 14.37
N ALA A 261 33.06 10.05 15.06
CA ALA A 261 33.51 10.08 16.45
C ALA A 261 32.51 9.43 17.42
N LEU A 262 31.21 9.52 17.12
CA LEU A 262 30.13 8.92 17.90
C LEU A 262 30.18 7.39 17.80
N LYS A 263 30.47 6.83 16.61
CA LYS A 263 30.70 5.39 16.42
C LYS A 263 31.89 4.87 17.22
N GLN A 264 32.92 5.68 17.45
CA GLN A 264 34.03 5.32 18.33
C GLN A 264 33.62 5.25 19.81
N ALA A 265 32.60 6.02 20.22
CA ALA A 265 32.03 5.97 21.57
C ALA A 265 31.00 4.84 21.74
N TYR A 266 30.20 4.58 20.71
CA TYR A 266 29.10 3.62 20.71
C TYR A 266 29.22 2.69 19.49
N PRO A 267 30.12 1.68 19.51
CA PRO A 267 30.40 0.84 18.34
C PRO A 267 29.20 0.00 17.89
N ASP A 268 28.29 -0.35 18.81
CA ASP A 268 27.10 -1.14 18.53
C ASP A 268 25.96 -0.32 17.89
N LEU A 269 25.99 1.00 18.03
CA LEU A 269 24.99 1.91 17.43
C LEU A 269 25.02 1.78 15.90
N LYS A 270 23.87 1.57 15.28
CA LYS A 270 23.72 1.54 13.83
C LYS A 270 23.45 2.94 13.31
N ILE A 271 24.19 3.37 12.30
CA ILE A 271 23.94 4.65 11.64
C ILE A 271 23.61 4.36 10.19
N LEU A 272 22.41 4.74 9.75
CA LEU A 272 21.90 4.46 8.41
C LEU A 272 21.70 5.79 7.66
N PRO A 273 22.20 5.95 6.43
CA PRO A 273 21.80 7.04 5.56
C PRO A 273 20.36 6.77 5.11
N SER A 274 19.44 7.69 5.40
CA SER A 274 18.06 7.61 4.91
C SER A 274 17.95 8.31 3.58
N VAL A 275 17.63 7.56 2.54
CA VAL A 275 17.52 8.06 1.16
C VAL A 275 16.06 8.35 0.86
N GLY A 276 15.75 9.62 0.56
CA GLY A 276 14.38 10.05 0.27
C GLY A 276 13.86 11.02 1.32
N GLY A 277 12.69 10.70 1.87
CA GLY A 277 11.85 11.60 2.66
C GLY A 277 10.89 12.40 1.76
N TRP A 278 10.01 13.17 2.40
CA TRP A 278 8.89 13.88 1.76
C TRP A 278 9.23 14.60 0.45
N THR A 279 10.28 15.43 0.42
CA THR A 279 10.61 16.28 -0.74
C THR A 279 11.69 15.72 -1.67
N LEU A 280 12.29 14.59 -1.33
CA LEU A 280 13.39 13.94 -2.06
C LEU A 280 13.00 12.57 -2.63
N SER A 281 11.70 12.24 -2.59
CA SER A 281 11.17 10.96 -3.06
C SER A 281 10.85 10.90 -4.56
N ASP A 282 10.74 12.03 -5.24
CA ASP A 282 10.41 12.11 -6.67
C ASP A 282 11.26 11.17 -7.57
N PRO A 283 12.59 11.01 -7.35
CA PRO A 283 13.41 10.15 -8.19
C PRO A 283 13.03 8.66 -8.14
N PHE A 284 12.43 8.18 -7.03
CA PHE A 284 12.05 6.78 -6.89
C PHE A 284 11.00 6.33 -7.91
N TYR A 285 10.08 7.23 -8.29
CA TYR A 285 9.02 6.95 -9.27
C TYR A 285 9.58 6.64 -10.67
N PHE A 286 10.85 6.94 -10.94
CA PHE A 286 11.53 6.65 -12.20
C PHE A 286 12.36 5.36 -12.17
N LEU A 287 12.51 4.74 -11.00
CA LEU A 287 13.31 3.52 -10.83
C LEU A 287 12.61 2.27 -11.31
N GLY A 288 11.41 2.36 -11.89
CA GLY A 288 10.85 1.27 -12.71
C GLY A 288 11.77 0.94 -13.91
N ASP A 289 12.48 1.95 -14.42
CA ASP A 289 13.55 1.77 -15.41
C ASP A 289 14.80 1.16 -14.74
N LYS A 290 15.14 -0.06 -15.17
CA LYS A 290 16.30 -0.79 -14.67
C LYS A 290 17.61 -0.02 -14.81
N THR A 291 17.83 0.75 -15.87
CA THR A 291 19.09 1.47 -16.08
C THR A 291 19.30 2.54 -14.99
N LYS A 292 18.20 3.23 -14.64
CA LYS A 292 18.20 4.24 -13.57
C LYS A 292 18.36 3.58 -12.20
N ARG A 293 17.66 2.46 -11.97
CA ARG A 293 17.74 1.70 -10.73
C ARG A 293 19.12 1.08 -10.50
N ASP A 294 19.75 0.52 -11.52
CA ASP A 294 21.12 0.00 -11.45
C ASP A 294 22.13 1.12 -11.15
N THR A 295 21.92 2.30 -11.74
CA THR A 295 22.74 3.50 -11.45
C THR A 295 22.60 3.91 -9.98
N PHE A 296 21.37 3.91 -9.47
CA PHE A 296 21.07 4.19 -8.07
C PHE A 296 21.74 3.19 -7.13
N VAL A 297 21.48 1.89 -7.30
CA VAL A 297 22.02 0.81 -6.44
C VAL A 297 23.56 0.83 -6.44
N ALA A 298 24.19 1.00 -7.60
CA ALA A 298 25.64 1.10 -7.69
C ALA A 298 26.20 2.34 -6.95
N SER A 299 25.49 3.47 -7.01
CA SER A 299 25.89 4.68 -6.28
C SER A 299 25.73 4.54 -4.77
N VAL A 300 24.76 3.76 -4.29
CA VAL A 300 24.63 3.43 -2.85
C VAL A 300 25.83 2.60 -2.39
N LYS A 301 26.27 1.60 -3.18
CA LYS A 301 27.50 0.84 -2.88
C LYS A 301 28.72 1.75 -2.78
N GLU A 302 28.92 2.61 -3.79
CA GLU A 302 30.00 3.61 -3.82
C GLU A 302 29.96 4.52 -2.57
N PHE A 303 28.76 4.96 -2.18
CA PHE A 303 28.56 5.82 -1.02
C PHE A 303 28.94 5.13 0.29
N LEU A 304 28.55 3.86 0.49
CA LEU A 304 28.88 3.09 1.70
C LEU A 304 30.37 2.69 1.77
N GLN A 305 31.02 2.47 0.63
CA GLN A 305 32.48 2.29 0.57
C GLN A 305 33.23 3.59 0.89
N THR A 306 32.66 4.73 0.49
CA THR A 306 33.22 6.06 0.74
C THR A 306 33.05 6.49 2.20
N TRP A 307 31.86 6.29 2.77
CA TRP A 307 31.48 6.74 4.12
C TRP A 307 31.28 5.55 5.06
N LYS A 308 32.41 4.99 5.50
CA LYS A 308 32.46 3.68 6.18
C LYS A 308 31.73 3.65 7.52
N PHE A 309 31.48 4.78 8.17
CA PHE A 309 30.74 4.83 9.43
C PHE A 309 29.26 4.43 9.30
N PHE A 310 28.69 4.46 8.10
CA PHE A 310 27.33 3.97 7.85
C PHE A 310 27.27 2.44 7.86
N ASP A 311 26.21 1.88 8.45
CA ASP A 311 26.02 0.45 8.70
C ASP A 311 24.94 -0.19 7.81
N GLY A 312 24.55 0.47 6.72
CA GLY A 312 23.48 -0.01 5.86
C GLY A 312 22.87 1.11 5.05
N VAL A 313 21.61 0.95 4.64
CA VAL A 313 20.81 2.00 3.99
C VAL A 313 19.36 1.91 4.44
N ASP A 314 18.76 3.07 4.68
CA ASP A 314 17.31 3.22 4.88
C ASP A 314 16.69 3.84 3.63
N ILE A 315 15.60 3.27 3.14
CA ILE A 315 14.86 3.78 1.98
C ILE A 315 13.56 4.40 2.44
N ASP A 316 13.41 5.70 2.23
CA ASP A 316 12.22 6.45 2.61
C ASP A 316 11.54 6.99 1.35
N TRP A 317 10.90 6.09 0.60
CA TRP A 317 10.13 6.46 -0.59
C TRP A 317 8.70 6.84 -0.17
N GLU A 318 8.38 8.12 -0.32
CA GLU A 318 7.08 8.70 -0.01
C GLU A 318 6.27 9.11 -1.26
N PHE A 319 5.32 8.32 -1.76
CA PHE A 319 5.07 6.90 -1.47
C PHE A 319 4.89 6.11 -2.77
N PRO A 320 5.23 4.81 -2.80
CA PRO A 320 4.85 3.94 -3.91
C PRO A 320 3.36 4.08 -4.27
N GLY A 321 3.08 4.41 -5.53
CA GLY A 321 1.73 4.64 -6.04
C GLY A 321 1.16 6.03 -5.73
N GLY A 322 2.00 7.00 -5.38
CA GLY A 322 1.70 8.42 -5.29
C GLY A 322 1.21 8.87 -3.92
N SER A 323 0.61 10.07 -3.88
CA SER A 323 0.20 10.77 -2.64
C SER A 323 1.37 11.25 -1.75
N GLY A 324 2.56 11.42 -2.35
CA GLY A 324 3.68 12.16 -1.74
C GLY A 324 3.58 13.67 -2.03
N ALA A 325 4.70 14.39 -1.87
CA ALA A 325 4.77 15.83 -2.09
C ALA A 325 4.40 16.25 -3.53
N ASN A 326 4.81 15.47 -4.54
CA ASN A 326 4.47 15.75 -5.93
C ASN A 326 3.14 15.07 -6.32
N PRO A 327 2.06 15.83 -6.54
CA PRO A 327 0.77 15.24 -6.90
C PRO A 327 0.75 14.65 -8.32
N SER A 328 1.76 14.93 -9.15
CA SER A 328 1.86 14.44 -10.53
C SER A 328 2.55 13.08 -10.64
N LEU A 329 3.11 12.56 -9.54
CA LEU A 329 3.84 11.29 -9.51
C LEU A 329 3.05 10.20 -8.78
N GLY A 330 3.36 8.95 -9.14
CA GLY A 330 2.67 7.76 -8.66
C GLY A 330 2.07 6.93 -9.79
N ASN A 331 2.35 5.64 -9.82
CA ASN A 331 1.75 4.72 -10.76
C ASN A 331 1.54 3.32 -10.14
N ALA A 332 0.72 2.49 -10.79
CA ALA A 332 0.34 1.18 -10.27
C ALA A 332 1.52 0.17 -10.18
N ASN A 333 2.62 0.39 -10.91
CA ASN A 333 3.78 -0.51 -10.91
C ASN A 333 4.80 -0.15 -9.82
N ASP A 334 4.61 0.94 -9.07
CA ASP A 334 5.53 1.38 -8.04
C ASP A 334 5.70 0.31 -6.95
N GLY A 335 4.64 -0.42 -6.58
CA GLY A 335 4.73 -1.52 -5.61
C GLY A 335 5.68 -2.64 -6.05
N GLN A 336 5.65 -3.03 -7.33
CA GLN A 336 6.59 -4.00 -7.88
C GLN A 336 8.02 -3.44 -7.98
N THR A 337 8.13 -2.15 -8.31
CA THR A 337 9.41 -1.44 -8.36
C THR A 337 10.05 -1.40 -6.96
N TYR A 338 9.28 -1.13 -5.92
CA TYR A 338 9.72 -1.13 -4.53
C TYR A 338 10.28 -2.50 -4.11
N VAL A 339 9.53 -3.59 -4.34
CA VAL A 339 10.00 -4.95 -4.01
C VAL A 339 11.28 -5.30 -4.77
N THR A 340 11.36 -4.92 -6.04
CA THR A 340 12.55 -5.14 -6.88
C THR A 340 13.75 -4.36 -6.37
N LEU A 341 13.55 -3.10 -5.99
CA LEU A 341 14.58 -2.24 -5.42
C LEU A 341 15.14 -2.82 -4.12
N MET A 342 14.27 -3.24 -3.19
CA MET A 342 14.72 -3.85 -1.92
C MET A 342 15.57 -5.12 -2.17
N ARG A 343 15.16 -5.96 -3.11
CA ARG A 343 15.93 -7.16 -3.50
C ARG A 343 17.31 -6.82 -4.04
N GLU A 344 17.39 -5.85 -4.96
CA GLU A 344 18.65 -5.46 -5.60
C GLU A 344 19.59 -4.76 -4.60
N LEU A 345 19.05 -3.92 -3.70
CA LEU A 345 19.82 -3.33 -2.60
C LEU A 345 20.34 -4.41 -1.64
N ARG A 346 19.52 -5.38 -1.23
CA ARG A 346 19.97 -6.47 -0.35
C ARG A 346 21.11 -7.28 -0.98
N ALA A 347 20.98 -7.64 -2.26
CA ALA A 347 22.03 -8.35 -2.98
C ALA A 347 23.33 -7.53 -3.06
N MET A 348 23.23 -6.23 -3.30
CA MET A 348 24.38 -5.31 -3.29
C MET A 348 25.04 -5.24 -1.90
N LEU A 349 24.25 -5.16 -0.83
CA LEU A 349 24.76 -5.13 0.54
C LEU A 349 25.41 -6.46 0.94
N ASP A 350 24.90 -7.60 0.47
CA ASP A 350 25.48 -8.92 0.71
C ASP A 350 26.86 -9.05 0.01
N GLU A 351 26.98 -8.52 -1.21
CA GLU A 351 28.27 -8.40 -1.90
C GLU A 351 29.24 -7.51 -1.10
N LEU A 352 28.78 -6.35 -0.64
CA LEU A 352 29.59 -5.44 0.18
C LEU A 352 29.98 -6.06 1.53
N SER A 353 29.10 -6.86 2.14
CA SER A 353 29.41 -7.65 3.33
C SER A 353 30.53 -8.66 3.06
N ALA A 354 30.52 -9.34 1.93
CA ALA A 354 31.57 -10.27 1.55
C ALA A 354 32.92 -9.56 1.28
N GLU A 355 32.89 -8.35 0.72
CA GLU A 355 34.08 -7.53 0.45
C GLU A 355 34.73 -6.99 1.74
N THR A 356 33.91 -6.53 2.69
CA THR A 356 34.39 -5.77 3.87
C THR A 356 34.44 -6.58 5.16
N GLY A 357 33.75 -7.73 5.22
CA GLY A 357 33.56 -8.51 6.43
C GLY A 357 32.59 -7.87 7.44
N ARG A 358 31.87 -6.81 7.06
CA ARG A 358 30.87 -6.13 7.89
C ARG A 358 29.47 -6.66 7.60
N THR A 359 28.55 -6.50 8.56
CA THR A 359 27.11 -6.68 8.33
C THR A 359 26.48 -5.34 7.99
N TYR A 360 25.63 -5.31 6.96
CA TYR A 360 24.89 -4.12 6.56
C TYR A 360 23.38 -4.35 6.65
N GLU A 361 22.68 -3.40 7.25
CA GLU A 361 21.22 -3.41 7.36
C GLU A 361 20.56 -2.77 6.13
N LEU A 362 19.38 -3.27 5.77
CA LEU A 362 18.48 -2.63 4.82
C LEU A 362 17.15 -2.37 5.51
N THR A 363 16.76 -1.11 5.62
CA THR A 363 15.48 -0.71 6.22
C THR A 363 14.67 0.14 5.26
N SER A 364 13.40 0.37 5.60
CA SER A 364 12.60 1.37 4.92
C SER A 364 11.57 1.98 5.86
N ALA A 365 11.41 3.29 5.77
CA ALA A 365 10.26 3.99 6.33
C ALA A 365 9.09 3.96 5.36
N ILE A 366 7.89 3.69 5.91
CA ILE A 366 6.66 3.54 5.13
C ILE A 366 5.50 4.27 5.80
N SER A 367 4.53 4.71 5.00
CA SER A 367 3.27 5.25 5.54
C SER A 367 2.51 4.23 6.38
N ALA A 368 1.87 4.69 7.46
CA ALA A 368 0.93 3.89 8.24
C ALA A 368 -0.52 3.87 7.73
N GLY A 369 -0.82 4.57 6.62
CA GLY A 369 -2.15 4.55 6.01
C GLY A 369 -2.43 3.23 5.28
N GLY A 370 -3.51 2.53 5.66
CA GLY A 370 -3.89 1.25 5.05
C GLY A 370 -4.09 1.30 3.53
N ASP A 371 -4.53 2.45 3.02
CA ASP A 371 -4.67 2.76 1.59
C ASP A 371 -3.32 2.77 0.84
N LYS A 372 -2.24 3.16 1.51
CA LYS A 372 -0.88 3.17 0.94
C LYS A 372 -0.18 1.84 1.19
N ILE A 373 -0.37 1.24 2.36
CA ILE A 373 0.15 -0.10 2.67
C ILE A 373 -0.34 -1.13 1.65
N ALA A 374 -1.61 -1.04 1.23
CA ALA A 374 -2.19 -1.94 0.23
C ALA A 374 -1.56 -1.85 -1.18
N LYS A 375 -0.76 -0.81 -1.47
CA LYS A 375 -0.12 -0.62 -2.79
C LYS A 375 1.20 -1.37 -2.95
N VAL A 376 1.75 -1.91 -1.86
CA VAL A 376 3.03 -2.63 -1.85
C VAL A 376 2.82 -4.01 -1.23
N ASP A 377 3.42 -5.03 -1.82
CA ASP A 377 3.49 -6.36 -1.24
C ASP A 377 4.64 -6.43 -0.23
N TYR A 378 4.36 -6.05 1.03
CA TYR A 378 5.35 -6.13 2.10
C TYR A 378 5.64 -7.56 2.53
N GLN A 379 4.74 -8.51 2.24
CA GLN A 379 5.02 -9.93 2.45
C GLN A 379 6.22 -10.37 1.62
N ALA A 380 6.27 -9.94 0.35
CA ALA A 380 7.40 -10.19 -0.54
C ALA A 380 8.62 -9.33 -0.20
N ALA A 381 8.44 -8.04 0.13
CA ALA A 381 9.56 -7.14 0.42
C ALA A 381 10.32 -7.51 1.70
N GLN A 382 9.63 -7.96 2.75
CA GLN A 382 10.21 -8.13 4.08
C GLN A 382 11.44 -9.05 4.10
N GLN A 383 11.56 -10.02 3.19
CA GLN A 383 12.67 -10.96 3.17
C GLN A 383 14.03 -10.29 2.92
N TYR A 384 14.00 -9.08 2.34
CA TYR A 384 15.19 -8.30 2.01
C TYR A 384 15.54 -7.26 3.07
N MET A 385 14.64 -7.01 4.03
CA MET A 385 14.74 -5.89 4.96
C MET A 385 14.94 -6.37 6.39
N ASP A 386 15.73 -5.67 7.18
CA ASP A 386 15.92 -5.93 8.60
C ASP A 386 14.72 -5.38 9.40
N TYR A 387 14.36 -4.12 9.14
CA TYR A 387 13.27 -3.41 9.81
C TYR A 387 12.42 -2.58 8.83
N ILE A 388 11.15 -2.41 9.19
CA ILE A 388 10.15 -1.54 8.56
C ILE A 388 9.78 -0.47 9.58
N PHE A 389 10.18 0.77 9.33
CA PHE A 389 9.84 1.93 10.16
C PHE A 389 8.45 2.44 9.76
N LEU A 390 7.42 2.02 10.52
CA LEU A 390 6.04 2.39 10.27
C LEU A 390 5.80 3.82 10.76
N MET A 391 5.68 4.79 9.84
CA MET A 391 5.43 6.20 10.13
C MET A 391 4.00 6.42 10.63
N SER A 392 3.75 5.99 11.87
CA SER A 392 2.47 6.05 12.57
C SER A 392 2.25 7.40 13.24
N TYR A 393 2.42 8.44 12.44
CA TYR A 393 2.19 9.86 12.73
C TYR A 393 1.72 10.53 11.42
N ASP A 394 1.47 11.84 11.45
CA ASP A 394 0.96 12.60 10.30
C ASP A 394 -0.41 12.13 9.78
N PHE A 395 -1.23 11.52 10.64
CA PHE A 395 -2.59 11.12 10.30
C PHE A 395 -3.50 12.32 10.00
N ASN A 396 -3.32 13.40 10.77
CA ASN A 396 -4.07 14.64 10.67
C ASN A 396 -3.14 15.85 10.86
N GLY A 397 -3.47 16.96 10.21
CA GLY A 397 -2.69 18.19 10.32
C GLY A 397 -3.28 19.35 9.54
N GLY A 398 -2.62 20.50 9.62
CA GLY A 398 -3.08 21.78 9.06
C GLY A 398 -3.11 21.89 7.52
N TRP A 399 -2.96 20.79 6.78
CA TRP A 399 -3.23 20.74 5.34
C TRP A 399 -4.73 20.71 5.03
N THR A 400 -5.56 20.37 6.00
CA THR A 400 -7.03 20.45 5.93
C THR A 400 -7.56 21.20 7.15
N ASN A 401 -8.55 22.07 6.94
CA ASN A 401 -9.21 22.84 8.01
C ASN A 401 -10.57 22.25 8.42
N THR A 402 -11.00 21.17 7.75
CA THR A 402 -12.32 20.55 7.95
C THR A 402 -12.24 19.15 8.54
N GLU A 403 -11.07 18.51 8.50
CA GLU A 403 -10.83 17.16 9.02
C GLU A 403 -9.79 17.23 10.15
N LEU A 404 -10.24 17.66 11.32
CA LEU A 404 -9.41 17.68 12.54
C LEU A 404 -9.39 16.28 13.16
N GLY A 405 -8.26 15.89 13.73
CA GLY A 405 -8.11 14.60 14.39
C GLY A 405 -6.77 14.48 15.08
N HIS A 406 -6.56 13.37 15.79
CA HIS A 406 -5.26 13.07 16.38
C HIS A 406 -4.23 12.75 15.30
N GLN A 407 -3.01 13.28 15.42
CA GLN A 407 -2.00 13.11 14.37
C GLN A 407 -1.20 11.81 14.49
N THR A 408 -1.19 11.16 15.66
CA THR A 408 -0.26 10.07 15.99
C THR A 408 -0.85 9.05 16.98
N ASN A 409 -2.19 8.97 17.05
CA ASN A 409 -2.92 8.10 17.97
C ASN A 409 -2.63 6.59 17.78
N LEU A 410 -2.72 5.84 18.88
CA LEU A 410 -2.56 4.39 18.87
C LEU A 410 -3.83 3.70 18.32
N TYR A 411 -4.98 4.05 18.88
CA TYR A 411 -6.30 3.52 18.53
C TYR A 411 -7.26 4.62 18.05
N GLU A 412 -8.48 4.26 17.69
CA GLU A 412 -9.50 5.20 17.23
C GLU A 412 -9.84 6.28 18.28
N ALA A 413 -10.17 7.48 17.79
CA ALA A 413 -10.58 8.59 18.65
C ALA A 413 -11.88 8.26 19.39
N SER A 414 -12.00 8.67 20.65
CA SER A 414 -13.17 8.41 21.50
C SER A 414 -14.49 8.95 20.92
N TRP A 415 -14.43 9.96 20.05
CA TRP A 415 -15.59 10.57 19.39
C TRP A 415 -15.80 10.08 17.94
N ASP A 416 -14.88 9.32 17.38
CA ASP A 416 -14.96 8.82 16.01
C ASP A 416 -14.47 7.35 15.94
N PRO A 417 -15.36 6.38 16.17
CA PRO A 417 -15.01 4.96 16.04
C PRO A 417 -14.61 4.58 14.60
N ASN A 418 -14.86 5.43 13.61
CA ASN A 418 -14.46 5.23 12.22
C ASN A 418 -13.16 5.96 11.87
N THR A 419 -12.40 6.43 12.86
CA THR A 419 -11.11 7.14 12.69
C THR A 419 -10.27 6.48 11.59
N ARG A 420 -10.02 7.22 10.51
CA ARG A 420 -9.45 6.66 9.28
C ARG A 420 -8.08 6.03 9.47
N TYR A 421 -7.18 6.72 10.18
CA TYR A 421 -5.80 6.26 10.39
C TYR A 421 -5.49 6.18 11.88
N THR A 422 -4.88 5.05 12.27
CA THR A 422 -4.39 4.80 13.63
C THR A 422 -3.13 3.93 13.52
N THR A 423 -2.28 3.96 14.53
CA THR A 423 -1.12 3.05 14.61
C THR A 423 -1.57 1.58 14.52
N ASP A 424 -2.60 1.20 15.28
CA ASP A 424 -3.12 -0.17 15.29
C ASP A 424 -3.63 -0.64 13.93
N LYS A 425 -4.33 0.22 13.18
CA LYS A 425 -4.77 -0.10 11.81
C LYS A 425 -3.60 -0.31 10.85
N GLY A 426 -2.57 0.54 10.94
CA GLY A 426 -1.35 0.39 10.14
C GLY A 426 -0.61 -0.92 10.43
N VAL A 427 -0.44 -1.25 11.71
CA VAL A 427 0.19 -2.51 12.14
C VAL A 427 -0.64 -3.71 11.68
N LYS A 428 -1.96 -3.72 11.93
CA LYS A 428 -2.84 -4.80 11.48
C LYS A 428 -2.86 -4.98 9.97
N ALA A 429 -2.72 -3.89 9.19
CA ALA A 429 -2.62 -3.97 7.74
C ALA A 429 -1.33 -4.69 7.28
N LEU A 430 -0.19 -4.46 7.94
CA LEU A 430 1.04 -5.19 7.66
C LEU A 430 0.94 -6.66 8.10
N LEU A 431 0.42 -6.90 9.30
CA LEU A 431 0.25 -8.26 9.82
C LEU A 431 -0.71 -9.09 8.97
N SER A 432 -1.78 -8.49 8.43
CA SER A 432 -2.72 -9.18 7.55
C SER A 432 -2.14 -9.52 6.18
N GLN A 433 -1.13 -8.77 5.71
CA GLN A 433 -0.31 -9.18 4.56
C GLN A 433 0.66 -10.33 4.90
N GLY A 434 0.88 -10.65 6.18
CA GLY A 434 1.84 -11.67 6.60
C GLY A 434 3.26 -11.12 6.85
N VAL A 435 3.40 -9.82 7.14
CA VAL A 435 4.65 -9.26 7.63
C VAL A 435 4.96 -9.79 9.03
N THR A 436 6.20 -10.21 9.25
CA THR A 436 6.66 -10.72 10.55
C THR A 436 6.62 -9.59 11.60
N PRO A 437 5.93 -9.77 12.74
CA PRO A 437 5.78 -8.72 13.76
C PRO A 437 7.10 -8.05 14.16
N GLY A 438 8.15 -8.85 14.39
CA GLY A 438 9.46 -8.39 14.81
C GLY A 438 10.20 -7.47 13.83
N LYS A 439 9.72 -7.32 12.58
CA LYS A 439 10.27 -6.35 11.62
C LYS A 439 9.60 -4.98 11.70
N ILE A 440 8.41 -4.88 12.29
CA ILE A 440 7.63 -3.64 12.34
C ILE A 440 8.12 -2.80 13.52
N VAL A 441 8.58 -1.58 13.25
CA VAL A 441 9.04 -0.62 14.27
C VAL A 441 8.07 0.55 14.27
N VAL A 442 7.41 0.80 15.40
CA VAL A 442 6.32 1.80 15.52
C VAL A 442 6.89 3.21 15.68
N GLY A 443 6.27 4.20 15.04
CA GLY A 443 6.68 5.60 15.07
C GLY A 443 6.13 6.39 16.25
N ALA A 444 6.99 7.21 16.85
CA ALA A 444 6.66 8.26 17.83
C ALA A 444 6.99 9.65 17.27
N ALA A 445 6.09 10.61 17.46
CA ALA A 445 6.28 11.98 17.00
C ALA A 445 6.89 12.86 18.10
N MET A 446 8.10 13.37 17.90
CA MET A 446 8.72 14.37 18.79
C MET A 446 8.24 15.80 18.48
N TYR A 447 7.06 15.93 17.89
CA TYR A 447 6.41 17.17 17.49
C TYR A 447 4.88 17.02 17.57
N GLY A 448 4.19 18.15 17.56
CA GLY A 448 2.76 18.24 17.38
C GLY A 448 2.38 18.87 16.06
N ARG A 449 1.21 18.48 15.54
CA ARG A 449 0.53 19.18 14.46
C ARG A 449 -0.67 19.92 14.99
N GLY A 450 -0.95 21.08 14.41
CA GLY A 450 -2.03 21.90 14.94
C GLY A 450 -2.64 22.91 13.99
N TRP A 451 -3.76 23.43 14.47
CA TRP A 451 -4.63 24.39 13.80
C TRP A 451 -4.82 25.62 14.68
N THR A 452 -5.22 26.72 14.05
CA THR A 452 -5.64 27.96 14.73
C THR A 452 -7.08 28.30 14.37
N GLY A 453 -7.73 29.10 15.22
CA GLY A 453 -9.10 29.54 15.02
C GLY A 453 -10.12 28.40 14.97
N VAL A 454 -9.86 27.29 15.67
CA VAL A 454 -10.81 26.18 15.80
C VAL A 454 -12.11 26.67 16.44
N ASN A 455 -13.22 26.49 15.75
CA ASN A 455 -14.55 26.96 16.13
C ASN A 455 -15.65 25.99 15.67
N GLY A 456 -16.88 26.20 16.15
CA GLY A 456 -18.03 25.39 15.75
C GLY A 456 -18.01 23.95 16.27
N TYR A 457 -17.20 23.65 17.29
CA TYR A 457 -17.10 22.33 17.90
C TYR A 457 -18.23 22.04 18.90
N SER A 458 -18.51 20.76 19.14
CA SER A 458 -19.55 20.27 20.03
C SER A 458 -18.96 19.45 21.19
N GLY A 459 -19.70 19.30 22.28
CA GLY A 459 -19.31 18.42 23.40
C GLY A 459 -17.98 18.75 24.09
N ASN A 460 -17.54 20.02 24.06
CA ASN A 460 -16.20 20.46 24.51
C ASN A 460 -15.03 19.77 23.82
N ASN A 461 -15.25 19.15 22.65
CA ASN A 461 -14.22 18.48 21.90
C ASN A 461 -13.82 19.32 20.67
N PRO A 462 -12.66 20.01 20.69
CA PRO A 462 -12.26 20.90 19.59
C PRO A 462 -12.07 20.17 18.25
N PHE A 463 -11.84 18.86 18.25
CA PHE A 463 -11.68 18.07 17.02
C PHE A 463 -12.98 17.91 16.21
N THR A 464 -14.16 18.17 16.77
CA THR A 464 -15.43 18.10 16.01
C THR A 464 -15.75 19.41 15.29
N GLY A 465 -14.91 20.42 15.43
CA GLY A 465 -15.09 21.74 14.81
C GLY A 465 -14.39 21.86 13.46
N THR A 466 -14.17 23.11 13.06
CA THR A 466 -13.36 23.47 11.88
C THR A 466 -12.35 24.55 12.25
N ALA A 467 -11.24 24.62 11.52
CA ALA A 467 -10.17 25.58 11.73
C ALA A 467 -10.17 26.70 10.67
N THR A 468 -9.42 27.78 10.92
CA THR A 468 -9.19 28.84 9.93
C THR A 468 -7.79 28.79 9.32
N GLY A 469 -6.86 28.04 9.91
CA GLY A 469 -5.53 27.85 9.37
C GLY A 469 -4.64 26.97 10.24
N LYS A 470 -3.36 26.93 9.88
CA LYS A 470 -2.31 26.21 10.60
C LYS A 470 -1.95 26.97 11.89
N VAL A 471 -1.72 26.24 12.98
CA VAL A 471 -1.16 26.85 14.20
C VAL A 471 0.19 27.49 13.89
N LYS A 472 0.57 28.55 14.61
CA LYS A 472 1.93 29.08 14.52
C LYS A 472 2.90 28.00 15.02
N GLY A 473 3.76 27.53 14.13
CA GLY A 473 4.73 26.51 14.46
C GLY A 473 6.07 27.05 14.95
N THR A 474 6.96 26.14 15.35
CA THR A 474 8.31 26.46 15.85
C THR A 474 9.23 26.89 14.71
N TRP A 475 9.24 26.11 13.63
CA TRP A 475 10.09 26.33 12.45
C TRP A 475 9.28 26.51 11.17
N GLU A 476 8.14 25.82 11.06
CA GLU A 476 7.23 25.88 9.92
C GLU A 476 5.78 25.94 10.41
N ALA A 477 4.89 26.56 9.64
CA ALA A 477 3.49 26.69 10.05
C ALA A 477 2.80 25.32 10.17
N GLY A 478 2.09 25.09 11.28
CA GLY A 478 1.33 23.86 11.53
C GLY A 478 2.09 22.76 12.28
N VAL A 479 3.38 22.95 12.57
CA VAL A 479 4.23 21.98 13.28
C VAL A 479 4.92 22.65 14.47
N VAL A 480 4.81 22.06 15.65
CA VAL A 480 5.42 22.56 16.89
C VAL A 480 6.29 21.47 17.49
N ASP A 481 7.54 21.78 17.81
CA ASP A 481 8.44 20.86 18.53
C ASP A 481 7.83 20.43 19.88
N TYR A 482 7.98 19.16 20.25
CA TYR A 482 7.52 18.69 21.56
C TYR A 482 8.11 19.51 22.71
N ARG A 483 9.41 19.86 22.63
CA ARG A 483 10.07 20.75 23.60
C ARG A 483 9.32 22.06 23.79
N GLN A 484 8.79 22.65 22.71
CA GLN A 484 8.03 23.90 22.81
C GLN A 484 6.63 23.64 23.40
N ILE A 485 5.95 22.57 23.00
CA ILE A 485 4.64 22.20 23.56
C ILE A 485 4.73 22.05 25.09
N ALA A 486 5.69 21.26 25.57
CA ALA A 486 5.89 21.01 26.99
C ALA A 486 6.18 22.28 27.79
N LYS A 487 6.88 23.25 27.18
CA LYS A 487 7.29 24.49 27.83
C LYS A 487 6.21 25.57 27.80
N ASP A 488 5.61 25.80 26.63
CA ASP A 488 4.81 27.00 26.36
C ASP A 488 3.29 26.72 26.36
N TYR A 489 2.86 25.48 26.09
CA TYR A 489 1.45 25.15 25.82
C TYR A 489 0.80 24.22 26.86
N MET A 490 1.48 23.99 27.98
CA MET A 490 0.97 23.24 29.13
C MET A 490 0.60 24.14 30.33
N GLY A 491 0.74 25.45 30.18
CA GLY A 491 0.54 26.45 31.23
C GLY A 491 -0.82 27.14 31.21
N ALA A 492 -0.92 28.26 31.94
CA ALA A 492 -2.15 29.04 32.03
C ALA A 492 -2.67 29.48 30.64
N GLY A 493 -3.97 29.30 30.40
CA GLY A 493 -4.63 29.62 29.12
C GLY A 493 -4.70 28.45 28.14
N TRP A 494 -4.00 27.35 28.41
CA TRP A 494 -4.10 26.10 27.65
C TRP A 494 -4.75 25.00 28.50
N SER A 495 -5.58 24.19 27.86
CA SER A 495 -6.12 22.97 28.43
C SER A 495 -5.43 21.76 27.81
N TYR A 496 -4.76 20.95 28.62
CA TYR A 496 -4.29 19.63 28.24
C TYR A 496 -5.45 18.63 28.36
N ALA A 497 -5.61 17.77 27.35
CA ALA A 497 -6.52 16.65 27.35
C ALA A 497 -5.81 15.40 26.86
N TYR A 498 -6.15 14.25 27.45
CA TYR A 498 -5.66 12.95 27.02
C TYR A 498 -6.86 12.07 26.66
N ASP A 499 -6.95 11.65 25.40
CA ASP A 499 -7.95 10.70 24.95
C ASP A 499 -7.49 9.28 25.34
N GLU A 500 -8.09 8.73 26.39
CA GLU A 500 -7.73 7.39 26.89
C GLU A 500 -8.15 6.26 25.93
N THR A 501 -9.11 6.49 25.04
CA THR A 501 -9.51 5.47 24.05
C THR A 501 -8.47 5.41 22.95
N ALA A 502 -8.03 6.56 22.46
CA ALA A 502 -7.06 6.69 21.37
C ALA A 502 -5.60 6.51 21.83
N GLU A 503 -5.35 6.66 23.13
CA GLU A 503 -4.03 6.86 23.75
C GLU A 503 -3.29 8.04 23.10
N ALA A 504 -3.92 9.22 23.09
CA ALA A 504 -3.41 10.40 22.39
C ALA A 504 -3.66 11.72 23.16
N PRO A 505 -2.61 12.53 23.39
CA PRO A 505 -2.73 13.84 24.00
C PRO A 505 -3.06 14.95 23.00
N SER A 506 -3.65 16.02 23.52
CA SER A 506 -3.82 17.29 22.83
C SER A 506 -3.78 18.46 23.81
N VAL A 507 -3.44 19.64 23.30
CA VAL A 507 -3.57 20.92 24.02
C VAL A 507 -4.43 21.87 23.23
N PHE A 508 -5.28 22.62 23.92
CA PHE A 508 -6.22 23.55 23.31
C PHE A 508 -6.24 24.89 24.03
N ASN A 509 -6.19 25.99 23.28
CA ASN A 509 -6.40 27.34 23.77
C ASN A 509 -7.74 27.88 23.25
N ALA A 510 -8.76 27.87 24.11
CA ALA A 510 -10.11 28.29 23.72
C ALA A 510 -10.24 29.77 23.32
N SER A 511 -9.28 30.62 23.72
CA SER A 511 -9.33 32.06 23.39
C SER A 511 -8.87 32.36 21.96
N THR A 512 -7.92 31.60 21.45
CA THR A 512 -7.40 31.72 20.09
C THR A 512 -7.93 30.65 19.14
N GLY A 513 -8.50 29.57 19.69
CA GLY A 513 -8.84 28.36 18.94
C GLY A 513 -7.60 27.58 18.49
N ASP A 514 -6.46 27.73 19.16
CA ASP A 514 -5.27 26.93 18.84
C ASP A 514 -5.42 25.51 19.40
N LEU A 515 -5.34 24.51 18.52
CA LEU A 515 -5.42 23.09 18.85
C LEU A 515 -4.16 22.39 18.36
N ILE A 516 -3.49 21.63 19.23
CA ILE A 516 -2.29 20.86 18.88
C ILE A 516 -2.47 19.43 19.38
N THR A 517 -2.30 18.45 18.49
CA THR A 517 -2.20 17.01 18.79
C THR A 517 -0.75 16.56 18.60
N PHE A 518 -0.26 15.68 19.47
CA PHE A 518 1.15 15.31 19.57
C PHE A 518 1.31 13.96 20.26
N ASP A 519 2.53 13.46 20.42
CA ASP A 519 2.87 12.39 21.36
C ASP A 519 3.45 13.01 22.64
N ASP A 520 3.12 12.45 23.79
CA ASP A 520 3.69 12.77 25.10
C ASP A 520 4.25 11.51 25.78
N ALA A 521 4.81 11.67 26.98
CA ALA A 521 5.36 10.53 27.70
C ALA A 521 4.34 9.40 27.98
N ARG A 522 3.04 9.70 28.10
CA ARG A 522 2.00 8.68 28.39
C ARG A 522 1.66 7.89 27.12
N SER A 523 1.37 8.57 26.02
CA SER A 523 1.05 7.95 24.72
C SER A 523 2.23 7.14 24.15
N VAL A 524 3.46 7.63 24.31
CA VAL A 524 4.67 6.90 23.87
C VAL A 524 4.91 5.64 24.70
N LYS A 525 4.63 5.67 26.00
CA LYS A 525 4.64 4.45 26.83
C LYS A 525 3.60 3.44 26.36
N ALA A 526 2.39 3.90 26.03
CA ALA A 526 1.34 3.04 25.49
C ALA A 526 1.77 2.39 24.16
N LYS A 527 2.44 3.14 23.26
CA LYS A 527 3.05 2.57 22.04
C LYS A 527 4.12 1.52 22.36
N GLY A 528 4.99 1.77 23.34
CA GLY A 528 5.99 0.79 23.78
C GLY A 528 5.37 -0.48 24.34
N GLN A 529 4.33 -0.36 25.17
CA GLN A 529 3.58 -1.49 25.71
C GLN A 529 2.87 -2.27 24.60
N TYR A 530 2.27 -1.58 23.64
CA TYR A 530 1.68 -2.17 22.44
C TYR A 530 2.70 -2.97 21.63
N VAL A 531 3.92 -2.42 21.45
CA VAL A 531 5.04 -3.10 20.80
C VAL A 531 5.40 -4.40 21.51
N LEU A 532 5.48 -4.40 22.85
CA LEU A 532 5.76 -5.62 23.61
C LEU A 532 4.62 -6.64 23.50
N ALA A 533 3.37 -6.21 23.66
CA ALA A 533 2.19 -7.06 23.61
C ALA A 533 2.02 -7.75 22.24
N ASN A 534 2.35 -7.04 21.15
CA ASN A 534 2.24 -7.55 19.78
C ASN A 534 3.57 -8.11 19.22
N GLN A 535 4.60 -8.25 20.07
CA GLN A 535 5.92 -8.78 19.69
C GLN A 535 6.58 -8.03 18.52
N LEU A 536 6.34 -6.72 18.42
CA LEU A 536 6.88 -5.88 17.35
C LEU A 536 8.39 -5.61 17.53
N GLY A 537 9.03 -5.04 16.52
CA GLY A 537 10.48 -4.82 16.46
C GLY A 537 11.01 -3.75 17.42
N GLY A 538 10.21 -2.72 17.74
CA GLY A 538 10.63 -1.63 18.61
C GLY A 538 9.90 -0.32 18.35
N LEU A 539 10.52 0.78 18.75
CA LEU A 539 10.08 2.14 18.48
C LEU A 539 11.15 2.93 17.72
N PHE A 540 10.71 3.83 16.84
CA PHE A 540 11.56 4.89 16.29
C PHE A 540 10.86 6.24 16.40
N ALA A 541 11.61 7.35 16.31
CA ALA A 541 11.06 8.69 16.44
C ALA A 541 11.48 9.65 15.33
N TRP A 542 10.62 10.61 15.03
CA TRP A 542 10.89 11.78 14.19
C TRP A 542 10.53 13.05 14.95
N GLU A 543 11.39 14.07 15.09
CA GLU A 543 12.84 14.11 14.84
C GLU A 543 13.59 14.40 16.17
N ILE A 544 14.79 13.84 16.35
CA ILE A 544 15.49 13.80 17.64
C ILE A 544 15.75 15.19 18.25
N ASP A 545 15.90 16.21 17.39
CA ASP A 545 16.19 17.56 17.84
C ASP A 545 15.00 18.24 18.50
N ALA A 546 13.77 17.80 18.24
CA ALA A 546 12.53 18.40 18.74
C ALA A 546 12.13 17.91 20.15
N ASP A 547 12.74 16.81 20.63
CA ASP A 547 12.53 16.27 21.98
C ASP A 547 13.34 17.03 23.05
N ASN A 548 12.77 17.16 24.25
CA ASN A 548 13.47 17.65 25.44
C ASN A 548 14.09 16.50 26.27
N GLY A 549 13.88 15.25 25.87
CA GLY A 549 14.29 14.02 26.53
C GLY A 549 13.13 13.20 27.10
N ASP A 550 11.94 13.78 27.28
CA ASP A 550 10.80 13.07 27.86
C ASP A 550 10.27 11.98 26.92
N ILE A 551 10.27 12.24 25.60
CA ILE A 551 9.79 11.26 24.60
C ILE A 551 10.75 10.09 24.50
N LEU A 552 12.06 10.33 24.35
CA LEU A 552 13.03 9.24 24.28
C LEU A 552 13.08 8.42 25.58
N ASN A 553 13.03 9.07 26.75
CA ASN A 553 12.90 8.37 28.02
C ASN A 553 11.62 7.50 28.05
N ALA A 554 10.49 8.02 27.57
CA ALA A 554 9.23 7.28 27.51
C ALA A 554 9.27 6.09 26.53
N MET A 555 10.00 6.18 25.41
CA MET A 555 10.24 5.05 24.51
C MET A 555 10.95 3.91 25.25
N HIS A 556 11.99 4.23 26.04
CA HIS A 556 12.67 3.25 26.87
C HIS A 556 11.77 2.66 27.95
N GLU A 557 11.03 3.49 28.67
CA GLU A 557 10.15 3.05 29.75
C GLU A 557 9.01 2.16 29.23
N GLY A 558 8.40 2.52 28.10
CA GLY A 558 7.37 1.72 27.43
C GLY A 558 7.88 0.35 26.95
N LEU A 559 9.17 0.27 26.56
CA LEU A 559 9.83 -0.98 26.18
C LEU A 559 10.41 -1.76 27.37
N GLY A 560 10.15 -1.34 28.62
CA GLY A 560 10.55 -2.07 29.83
C GLY A 560 11.99 -1.81 30.29
N HIS A 561 12.62 -0.70 29.90
CA HIS A 561 14.02 -0.40 30.23
C HIS A 561 14.23 0.34 31.57
N GLY A 562 13.17 0.83 32.22
CA GLY A 562 13.25 1.62 33.47
C GLY A 562 13.74 0.84 34.72
N GLU A 563 14.22 1.57 35.73
CA GLU A 563 14.51 1.06 37.08
C GLU A 563 13.21 0.94 37.87
N GLY A 564 12.87 -0.25 38.38
CA GLY A 564 11.72 -0.41 39.27
C GLY A 564 10.39 0.01 38.66
N THR A 565 10.14 -0.28 37.38
CA THR A 565 8.80 -0.16 36.82
C THR A 565 7.88 -1.03 37.66
N THR A 566 7.17 -0.42 38.62
CA THR A 566 5.84 -0.91 38.96
C THR A 566 5.19 -1.13 37.60
N PRO A 567 4.65 -2.34 37.34
CA PRO A 567 3.72 -2.50 36.24
C PRO A 567 2.81 -1.27 36.21
N PRO A 568 2.46 -0.73 35.04
CA PRO A 568 1.46 0.34 34.96
C PRO A 568 0.34 0.01 35.96
N ALA A 569 -0.05 0.98 36.78
CA ALA A 569 -1.09 0.74 37.78
C ALA A 569 -2.25 0.05 37.08
N ASN A 570 -2.53 -1.20 37.48
CA ASN A 570 -3.45 -2.08 36.78
C ASN A 570 -4.74 -1.33 36.46
N LYS A 571 -5.15 -1.30 35.20
CA LYS A 571 -6.35 -0.59 34.77
C LYS A 571 -7.48 -1.59 34.61
N ALA A 572 -8.70 -1.13 34.80
CA ALA A 572 -9.84 -1.99 34.53
C ALA A 572 -9.85 -2.39 33.04
N PRO A 573 -10.23 -3.64 32.73
CA PRO A 573 -10.35 -4.08 31.35
C PRO A 573 -11.45 -3.30 30.61
N ILE A 574 -11.45 -3.35 29.28
CA ILE A 574 -12.49 -2.76 28.44
C ILE A 574 -13.44 -3.87 27.98
N ALA A 575 -14.67 -3.86 28.48
CA ALA A 575 -15.73 -4.75 28.04
C ALA A 575 -16.25 -4.32 26.66
N ASN A 576 -16.52 -5.30 25.79
CA ASN A 576 -17.22 -5.10 24.53
C ASN A 576 -18.17 -6.28 24.33
N ALA A 577 -19.48 -6.05 24.41
CA ALA A 577 -20.53 -7.06 24.30
C ALA A 577 -20.97 -7.35 22.86
N GLY A 578 -20.33 -6.72 21.86
CA GLY A 578 -20.70 -6.80 20.46
C GLY A 578 -21.85 -5.85 20.08
N ALA A 579 -22.22 -5.87 18.81
CA ALA A 579 -23.33 -5.06 18.29
C ALA A 579 -24.70 -5.67 18.68
N ASP A 580 -25.73 -4.82 18.71
CA ASP A 580 -27.12 -5.26 18.90
C ASP A 580 -27.55 -6.28 17.85
N ILE A 581 -28.34 -7.27 18.27
CA ILE A 581 -28.71 -8.45 17.48
C ILE A 581 -30.22 -8.41 17.22
N THR A 582 -30.63 -8.70 15.98
CA THR A 582 -32.05 -8.90 15.64
C THR A 582 -32.24 -10.23 14.94
N VAL A 583 -33.20 -11.03 15.42
CA VAL A 583 -33.55 -12.34 14.86
C VAL A 583 -35.07 -12.52 14.84
N THR A 584 -35.56 -13.39 13.96
CA THR A 584 -37.00 -13.71 13.83
C THR A 584 -37.20 -15.21 14.02
N GLY A 585 -38.24 -15.61 14.74
CA GLY A 585 -38.56 -17.02 14.94
C GLY A 585 -37.58 -17.79 15.81
N THR A 586 -37.57 -19.12 15.69
CA THR A 586 -36.67 -19.95 16.51
C THR A 586 -35.21 -19.75 16.07
N ALA A 587 -34.32 -19.36 16.99
CA ALA A 587 -32.94 -19.00 16.66
C ALA A 587 -31.95 -19.33 17.80
N ASP A 588 -30.76 -19.79 17.43
CA ASP A 588 -29.60 -19.88 18.32
C ASP A 588 -28.74 -18.62 18.13
N VAL A 589 -28.60 -17.82 19.18
CA VAL A 589 -27.90 -16.54 19.14
C VAL A 589 -26.60 -16.63 19.92
N THR A 590 -25.50 -16.25 19.28
CA THR A 590 -24.19 -16.09 19.94
C THR A 590 -24.01 -14.64 20.39
N LEU A 591 -23.78 -14.42 21.67
CA LEU A 591 -23.34 -13.16 22.25
C LEU A 591 -21.82 -13.10 22.18
N ASN A 592 -21.26 -12.16 21.41
CA ASN A 592 -19.84 -12.11 21.09
C ASN A 592 -19.10 -11.03 21.90
N GLY A 593 -18.33 -11.47 22.89
CA GLY A 593 -17.51 -10.63 23.76
C GLY A 593 -16.03 -10.61 23.40
N SER A 594 -15.62 -11.23 22.28
CA SER A 594 -14.21 -11.49 21.97
C SER A 594 -13.39 -10.24 21.67
N ALA A 595 -14.03 -9.09 21.46
CA ALA A 595 -13.37 -7.80 21.28
C ALA A 595 -13.03 -7.09 22.61
N SER A 596 -13.41 -7.67 23.75
CA SER A 596 -12.99 -7.17 25.06
C SER A 596 -11.49 -7.33 25.23
N ARG A 597 -10.83 -6.35 25.87
CA ARG A 597 -9.37 -6.33 26.02
C ARG A 597 -8.95 -5.73 27.35
N ASP A 598 -7.84 -6.22 27.87
CA ASP A 598 -7.17 -5.61 29.00
C ASP A 598 -6.11 -4.61 28.48
N PRO A 599 -6.01 -3.38 29.00
CA PRO A 599 -4.99 -2.41 28.58
C PRO A 599 -3.55 -2.91 28.78
N GLU A 600 -3.34 -3.79 29.76
CA GLU A 600 -2.07 -4.45 30.05
C GLU A 600 -1.96 -5.83 29.40
N ASN A 601 -2.95 -6.22 28.57
CA ASN A 601 -3.07 -7.52 27.91
C ASN A 601 -3.13 -8.72 28.88
N GLY A 602 -3.62 -8.49 30.09
CA GLY A 602 -3.97 -9.52 31.06
C GLY A 602 -5.05 -10.48 30.54
N ALA A 603 -4.99 -11.73 31.02
CA ALA A 603 -5.98 -12.74 30.67
C ALA A 603 -7.35 -12.38 31.29
N LEU A 604 -8.38 -12.26 30.45
CA LEU A 604 -9.72 -11.88 30.91
C LEU A 604 -10.54 -13.08 31.34
N SER A 605 -11.31 -12.88 32.42
CA SER A 605 -12.47 -13.71 32.74
C SER A 605 -13.75 -13.02 32.28
N TYR A 606 -14.68 -13.79 31.74
CA TYR A 606 -15.93 -13.28 31.17
C TYR A 606 -17.11 -13.69 32.05
N GLN A 607 -18.14 -12.86 32.10
CA GLN A 607 -19.39 -13.17 32.78
C GLN A 607 -20.55 -12.48 32.08
N TRP A 608 -21.38 -13.28 31.42
CA TRP A 608 -22.62 -12.88 30.79
C TRP A 608 -23.78 -13.01 31.76
N SER A 609 -24.66 -12.01 31.77
CA SER A 609 -25.90 -12.02 32.53
C SER A 609 -27.02 -11.38 31.74
N GLN A 610 -28.25 -11.84 31.96
CA GLN A 610 -29.42 -11.18 31.40
C GLN A 610 -29.89 -10.07 32.33
N VAL A 611 -30.05 -8.86 31.81
CA VAL A 611 -30.46 -7.66 32.53
C VAL A 611 -31.98 -7.47 32.47
N SER A 612 -32.59 -7.71 31.32
CA SER A 612 -34.03 -7.53 31.11
C SER A 612 -34.60 -8.49 30.05
N GLY A 613 -35.94 -8.54 29.95
CA GLY A 613 -36.68 -9.48 29.11
C GLY A 613 -37.08 -10.77 29.83
N PRO A 614 -37.89 -11.65 29.21
CA PRO A 614 -38.20 -12.97 29.74
C PRO A 614 -36.94 -13.81 29.99
N SER A 615 -36.88 -14.58 31.07
CA SER A 615 -35.65 -15.31 31.43
C SER A 615 -35.24 -16.34 30.37
N LEU A 616 -34.00 -16.26 29.91
CA LEU A 616 -33.34 -17.22 29.01
C LEU A 616 -32.21 -17.95 29.73
N SER A 617 -31.93 -19.17 29.29
CA SER A 617 -30.72 -19.89 29.69
C SER A 617 -29.54 -19.44 28.83
N ILE A 618 -28.46 -18.99 29.47
CA ILE A 618 -27.22 -18.59 28.79
C ILE A 618 -26.21 -19.73 28.94
N SER A 619 -25.85 -20.37 27.83
CA SER A 619 -24.79 -21.37 27.77
C SER A 619 -23.44 -20.68 27.57
N ASN A 620 -22.37 -21.23 28.17
CA ASN A 620 -21.01 -20.66 28.13
C ASN A 620 -20.96 -19.20 28.63
N ALA A 621 -21.74 -18.89 29.66
CA ALA A 621 -21.84 -17.53 30.21
C ALA A 621 -20.50 -17.01 30.77
N ASP A 622 -19.53 -17.87 31.01
CA ASP A 622 -18.18 -17.57 31.50
C ASP A 622 -17.12 -17.45 30.40
N MET A 623 -17.53 -17.56 29.13
CA MET A 623 -16.64 -17.51 27.96
C MET A 623 -16.80 -16.20 27.19
N ALA A 624 -15.81 -15.86 26.36
CA ALA A 624 -15.90 -14.72 25.45
C ALA A 624 -17.13 -14.79 24.53
N ASN A 625 -17.49 -15.99 24.07
CA ASN A 625 -18.69 -16.23 23.27
C ASN A 625 -19.70 -17.07 24.07
N ALA A 626 -20.82 -16.45 24.45
CA ALA A 626 -21.95 -17.12 25.10
C ALA A 626 -23.07 -17.39 24.10
N MET A 627 -23.97 -18.32 24.41
CA MET A 627 -25.09 -18.68 23.53
C MET A 627 -26.42 -18.65 24.28
N VAL A 628 -27.46 -18.15 23.60
CA VAL A 628 -28.86 -18.21 24.05
C VAL A 628 -29.73 -18.81 22.98
N GLN A 629 -30.71 -19.62 23.38
CA GLN A 629 -31.68 -20.22 22.47
C GLN A 629 -33.02 -19.51 22.61
N LEU A 630 -33.61 -19.15 21.48
CA LEU A 630 -34.92 -18.51 21.40
C LEU A 630 -35.91 -19.46 20.75
N SER A 631 -37.06 -19.67 21.39
CA SER A 631 -38.22 -20.37 20.82
C SER A 631 -39.22 -19.36 20.26
N GLY A 632 -39.90 -19.67 19.15
CA GLY A 632 -40.83 -18.77 18.45
C GLY A 632 -41.71 -17.90 19.37
N ALA A 633 -41.72 -16.59 19.10
CA ALA A 633 -42.42 -15.58 19.89
C ALA A 633 -43.68 -15.09 19.17
N ALA A 634 -44.78 -14.90 19.91
CA ALA A 634 -46.06 -14.41 19.35
C ALA A 634 -46.11 -12.88 19.16
N SER A 635 -45.14 -12.16 19.72
CA SER A 635 -44.96 -10.70 19.61
C SER A 635 -43.47 -10.37 19.77
N ASP A 636 -43.02 -9.22 19.30
CA ASP A 636 -41.64 -8.78 19.48
C ASP A 636 -41.23 -8.78 20.97
N VAL A 637 -40.10 -9.40 21.28
CA VAL A 637 -39.51 -9.43 22.62
C VAL A 637 -38.11 -8.82 22.56
N VAL A 638 -37.79 -7.97 23.52
CA VAL A 638 -36.45 -7.39 23.67
C VAL A 638 -35.78 -7.97 24.91
N TYR A 639 -34.57 -8.49 24.73
CA TYR A 639 -33.69 -8.97 25.79
C TYR A 639 -32.48 -8.03 25.86
N VAL A 640 -32.01 -7.73 27.07
CA VAL A 640 -30.73 -7.01 27.25
C VAL A 640 -29.80 -7.92 28.03
N PHE A 641 -28.59 -8.11 27.51
CA PHE A 641 -27.53 -8.86 28.17
C PHE A 641 -26.40 -7.93 28.56
N SER A 642 -25.77 -8.19 29.70
CA SER A 642 -24.57 -7.51 30.16
C SER A 642 -23.40 -8.47 30.16
N LEU A 643 -22.31 -8.08 29.51
CA LEU A 643 -21.01 -8.70 29.62
C LEU A 643 -20.19 -7.95 30.67
N ARG A 644 -19.73 -8.65 31.70
CA ARG A 644 -18.67 -8.20 32.58
C ARG A 644 -17.37 -8.91 32.23
N VAL A 645 -16.28 -8.16 32.07
CA VAL A 645 -14.93 -8.73 31.99
C VAL A 645 -14.12 -8.30 33.20
N THR A 646 -13.31 -9.21 33.73
CA THR A 646 -12.46 -8.98 34.91
C THR A 646 -11.04 -9.46 34.61
N ASP A 647 -10.05 -8.64 34.96
CA ASP A 647 -8.63 -8.94 34.82
C ASP A 647 -8.11 -9.85 35.98
N PRO A 648 -6.87 -10.36 35.92
CA PRO A 648 -6.28 -11.18 36.99
C PRO A 648 -6.12 -10.46 38.34
N GLU A 649 -6.04 -9.14 38.31
CA GLU A 649 -5.85 -8.24 39.45
C GLU A 649 -7.18 -7.86 40.13
N GLY A 650 -8.32 -8.25 39.54
CA GLY A 650 -9.66 -8.12 40.09
C GLY A 650 -10.43 -6.86 39.70
N LEU A 651 -9.91 -6.01 38.80
CA LEU A 651 -10.69 -4.91 38.25
C LEU A 651 -11.59 -5.40 37.13
N SER A 652 -12.75 -4.75 36.97
CA SER A 652 -13.75 -5.20 36.00
C SER A 652 -14.45 -4.04 35.32
N SER A 653 -14.89 -4.28 34.09
CA SER A 653 -15.75 -3.38 33.33
C SER A 653 -16.95 -4.15 32.76
N THR A 654 -17.99 -3.41 32.37
CA THR A 654 -19.23 -3.98 31.83
C THR A 654 -19.66 -3.27 30.56
N ASP A 655 -20.18 -4.02 29.62
CA ASP A 655 -20.87 -3.53 28.42
C ASP A 655 -22.19 -4.29 28.22
N THR A 656 -23.09 -3.77 27.41
CA THR A 656 -24.42 -4.36 27.17
C THR A 656 -24.74 -4.52 25.70
N VAL A 657 -25.46 -5.59 25.37
CA VAL A 657 -25.98 -5.86 24.02
C VAL A 657 -27.49 -6.08 24.08
N THR A 658 -28.22 -5.51 23.13
CA THR A 658 -29.67 -5.68 22.97
C THR A 658 -29.96 -6.76 21.93
N LEU A 659 -30.75 -7.75 22.29
CA LEU A 659 -31.28 -8.77 21.39
C LEU A 659 -32.77 -8.53 21.16
N THR A 660 -33.12 -8.16 19.94
CA THR A 660 -34.52 -8.02 19.50
C THR A 660 -34.97 -9.30 18.82
N HIS A 661 -35.88 -10.03 19.46
CA HIS A 661 -36.51 -11.21 18.92
C HIS A 661 -37.87 -10.84 18.31
N LYS A 662 -37.93 -10.81 16.99
CA LYS A 662 -39.13 -10.49 16.23
C LYS A 662 -40.10 -11.67 16.20
N ALA A 663 -41.39 -11.36 16.29
CA ALA A 663 -42.44 -12.36 16.10
C ALA A 663 -42.39 -12.92 14.67
N GLU A 664 -42.69 -14.21 14.53
CA GLU A 664 -42.90 -14.79 13.20
C GLU A 664 -44.16 -14.15 12.59
N THR A 665 -44.00 -13.54 11.41
CA THR A 665 -45.15 -13.11 10.61
C THR A 665 -45.84 -14.34 10.05
N ALA A 666 -47.17 -14.34 10.02
CA ALA A 666 -47.91 -15.43 9.39
C ALA A 666 -47.56 -15.47 7.90
N ASN A 667 -47.10 -16.63 7.42
CA ASN A 667 -46.80 -16.88 6.01
C ASN A 667 -48.01 -16.52 5.12
N GLN A 668 -47.76 -15.79 4.05
CA GLN A 668 -48.75 -15.33 3.08
C GLN A 668 -48.55 -16.13 1.80
N ALA A 669 -49.63 -16.75 1.30
CA ALA A 669 -49.54 -17.54 0.08
C ALA A 669 -48.99 -16.69 -1.10
N PRO A 670 -48.19 -17.29 -1.99
CA PRO A 670 -47.63 -16.58 -3.12
C PRO A 670 -48.73 -16.05 -4.06
N VAL A 671 -48.43 -15.03 -4.86
CA VAL A 671 -49.34 -14.55 -5.90
C VAL A 671 -48.79 -14.98 -7.25
N VAL A 672 -49.53 -15.80 -7.99
CA VAL A 672 -49.16 -16.25 -9.34
C VAL A 672 -50.16 -15.76 -10.38
N THR A 673 -49.64 -15.30 -11.53
CA THR A 673 -50.42 -14.91 -12.69
C THR A 673 -49.90 -15.56 -13.96
N VAL A 674 -50.83 -15.93 -14.85
CA VAL A 674 -50.56 -16.46 -16.19
C VAL A 674 -51.49 -15.75 -17.20
N PRO A 675 -51.17 -15.72 -18.50
CA PRO A 675 -52.11 -15.21 -19.51
C PRO A 675 -53.44 -15.97 -19.46
N ALA A 676 -54.57 -15.28 -19.49
CA ALA A 676 -55.88 -15.92 -19.36
C ALA A 676 -56.21 -16.88 -20.51
N THR A 677 -55.78 -16.55 -21.72
CA THR A 677 -55.97 -17.37 -22.92
C THR A 677 -54.73 -17.35 -23.81
N VAL A 678 -54.48 -18.48 -24.45
CA VAL A 678 -53.47 -18.62 -25.50
C VAL A 678 -54.12 -19.35 -26.66
N THR A 679 -53.99 -18.84 -27.88
CA THR A 679 -54.56 -19.46 -29.08
C THR A 679 -53.45 -19.88 -30.03
N LEU A 680 -53.46 -21.16 -30.43
CA LEU A 680 -52.49 -21.73 -31.37
C LEU A 680 -53.21 -22.46 -32.50
N GLU A 681 -52.63 -22.46 -33.69
CA GLU A 681 -53.04 -23.40 -34.73
C GLU A 681 -52.40 -24.78 -34.46
N ALA A 682 -53.10 -25.86 -34.82
CA ALA A 682 -52.60 -27.23 -34.68
C ALA A 682 -51.15 -27.39 -35.21
N GLY A 683 -50.23 -27.83 -34.33
CA GLY A 683 -48.81 -28.03 -34.62
C GLY A 683 -47.88 -26.86 -34.27
N GLN A 684 -48.38 -25.70 -33.83
CA GLN A 684 -47.55 -24.59 -33.33
C GLN A 684 -47.14 -24.79 -31.87
N SER A 685 -46.04 -24.16 -31.45
CA SER A 685 -45.57 -24.16 -30.05
C SER A 685 -45.46 -22.75 -29.48
N VAL A 686 -45.62 -22.62 -28.16
CA VAL A 686 -45.52 -21.34 -27.42
C VAL A 686 -44.89 -21.55 -26.05
N SER A 687 -44.18 -20.53 -25.57
CA SER A 687 -43.69 -20.45 -24.19
C SER A 687 -44.64 -19.60 -23.35
N ILE A 688 -45.17 -20.18 -22.27
CA ILE A 688 -46.07 -19.55 -21.32
C ILE A 688 -45.28 -19.30 -20.03
N ASN A 689 -45.15 -18.03 -19.64
CA ASN A 689 -44.48 -17.65 -18.40
C ASN A 689 -45.52 -17.42 -17.29
N ALA A 690 -45.35 -18.09 -16.16
CA ALA A 690 -45.99 -17.72 -14.91
C ALA A 690 -45.16 -16.65 -14.22
N THR A 691 -45.79 -15.54 -13.85
CA THR A 691 -45.19 -14.51 -13.01
C THR A 691 -45.69 -14.74 -11.60
N ALA A 692 -44.80 -15.13 -10.70
CA ALA A 692 -45.13 -15.31 -9.29
C ALA A 692 -44.23 -14.45 -8.40
N THR A 693 -44.81 -13.95 -7.31
CA THR A 693 -44.12 -13.19 -6.27
C THR A 693 -44.61 -13.64 -4.91
N ASP A 694 -43.70 -13.71 -3.96
CA ASP A 694 -44.01 -13.99 -2.56
C ASP A 694 -43.85 -12.72 -1.72
N ALA A 695 -44.77 -12.48 -0.79
CA ALA A 695 -44.76 -11.27 0.03
C ALA A 695 -43.74 -11.36 1.17
N ASP A 696 -43.39 -12.57 1.59
CA ASP A 696 -42.47 -12.87 2.68
C ASP A 696 -41.04 -13.14 2.16
N GLY A 697 -40.89 -13.28 0.83
CA GLY A 697 -39.62 -13.42 0.13
C GLY A 697 -39.14 -14.87 0.01
N ASP A 698 -40.05 -15.82 0.23
CA ASP A 698 -39.75 -17.24 0.22
C ASP A 698 -39.45 -17.79 -1.18
N SER A 699 -38.71 -18.91 -1.20
CA SER A 699 -38.30 -19.55 -2.46
C SER A 699 -39.46 -20.33 -3.08
N LEU A 700 -39.79 -20.01 -4.34
CA LEU A 700 -40.96 -20.56 -5.02
C LEU A 700 -40.67 -21.81 -5.86
N THR A 701 -41.56 -22.79 -5.77
CA THR A 701 -41.59 -23.99 -6.61
C THR A 701 -42.82 -23.99 -7.52
N TYR A 702 -42.71 -24.58 -8.71
CA TYR A 702 -43.75 -24.55 -9.74
C TYR A 702 -44.17 -25.97 -10.11
N ALA A 703 -45.46 -26.19 -10.34
CA ALA A 703 -46.01 -27.45 -10.84
C ALA A 703 -47.16 -27.20 -11.81
N TRP A 704 -46.90 -27.38 -13.11
CA TRP A 704 -47.88 -27.24 -14.17
C TRP A 704 -48.65 -28.54 -14.38
N THR A 705 -49.97 -28.43 -14.39
CA THR A 705 -50.89 -29.50 -14.80
C THR A 705 -51.29 -29.28 -16.26
N VAL A 706 -50.95 -30.25 -17.11
CA VAL A 706 -51.23 -30.22 -18.55
C VAL A 706 -52.10 -31.42 -18.94
N PRO A 707 -53.21 -31.24 -19.68
CA PRO A 707 -54.08 -32.34 -20.09
C PRO A 707 -53.39 -33.36 -21.00
N SER A 708 -53.84 -34.62 -20.92
CA SER A 708 -53.37 -35.70 -21.80
C SER A 708 -53.60 -35.35 -23.28
N GLY A 709 -52.55 -35.47 -24.09
CA GLY A 709 -52.59 -35.17 -25.53
C GLY A 709 -51.96 -33.84 -25.92
N VAL A 710 -51.69 -32.95 -24.96
CA VAL A 710 -50.92 -31.72 -25.18
C VAL A 710 -49.46 -31.97 -24.79
N ALA A 711 -48.53 -31.88 -25.75
CA ALA A 711 -47.11 -32.08 -25.48
C ALA A 711 -46.53 -30.82 -24.80
N ALA A 712 -45.87 -31.00 -23.65
CA ALA A 712 -45.28 -29.89 -22.90
C ALA A 712 -43.94 -30.25 -22.24
N SER A 713 -43.12 -29.22 -21.97
CA SER A 713 -41.86 -29.32 -21.23
C SER A 713 -41.68 -28.10 -20.31
N GLY A 714 -40.93 -28.24 -19.21
CA GLY A 714 -40.76 -27.18 -18.21
C GLY A 714 -41.88 -27.14 -17.16
N GLN A 715 -42.53 -28.28 -16.90
CA GLN A 715 -43.68 -28.37 -15.98
C GLN A 715 -43.32 -28.07 -14.52
N ASN A 716 -42.05 -28.03 -14.16
CA ASN A 716 -41.55 -27.71 -12.83
C ASN A 716 -40.81 -26.36 -12.77
N THR A 717 -40.98 -25.49 -13.77
CA THR A 717 -40.34 -24.17 -13.83
C THR A 717 -41.38 -23.06 -14.04
N ALA A 718 -40.95 -21.80 -13.93
CA ALA A 718 -41.80 -20.65 -14.22
C ALA A 718 -42.23 -20.57 -15.71
N THR A 719 -41.57 -21.30 -16.61
CA THR A 719 -41.85 -21.24 -18.05
C THR A 719 -42.25 -22.62 -18.58
N LEU A 720 -43.53 -22.74 -18.98
CA LEU A 720 -44.06 -23.93 -19.63
C LEU A 720 -44.02 -23.76 -21.16
N VAL A 721 -43.37 -24.68 -21.86
CA VAL A 721 -43.41 -24.73 -23.32
C VAL A 721 -44.44 -25.77 -23.75
N VAL A 722 -45.40 -25.35 -24.57
CA VAL A 722 -46.52 -26.20 -25.03
C VAL A 722 -46.53 -26.29 -26.54
N THR A 723 -46.79 -27.48 -27.08
CA THR A 723 -47.02 -27.73 -28.51
C THR A 723 -48.47 -28.15 -28.74
N ALA A 724 -49.17 -27.42 -29.60
CA ALA A 724 -50.58 -27.61 -29.90
C ALA A 724 -50.83 -28.94 -30.64
N PRO A 725 -51.68 -29.84 -30.12
CA PRO A 725 -52.02 -31.09 -30.79
C PRO A 725 -52.81 -30.87 -32.09
N ALA A 726 -52.88 -31.92 -32.91
CA ALA A 726 -53.76 -31.93 -34.08
C ALA A 726 -55.23 -31.93 -33.64
N VAL A 727 -56.04 -31.03 -34.20
CA VAL A 727 -57.48 -30.94 -33.95
C VAL A 727 -58.23 -30.71 -35.27
N THR A 728 -59.44 -31.25 -35.39
CA THR A 728 -60.31 -31.10 -36.58
C THR A 728 -61.36 -30.01 -36.42
N GLN A 729 -61.62 -29.56 -35.19
CA GLN A 729 -62.41 -28.39 -34.83
C GLN A 729 -61.72 -27.62 -33.69
N SER A 730 -62.06 -26.34 -33.51
CA SER A 730 -61.45 -25.53 -32.44
C SER A 730 -61.70 -26.20 -31.08
N THR A 731 -60.63 -26.52 -30.36
CA THR A 731 -60.67 -27.30 -29.12
C THR A 731 -59.93 -26.56 -28.02
N GLN A 732 -60.53 -26.50 -26.84
CA GLN A 732 -59.95 -25.82 -25.68
C GLN A 732 -59.36 -26.82 -24.70
N TYR A 733 -58.16 -26.52 -24.19
CA TYR A 733 -57.47 -27.25 -23.13
C TYR A 733 -57.29 -26.33 -21.93
N SER A 734 -57.57 -26.82 -20.73
CA SER A 734 -57.31 -26.08 -19.50
C SER A 734 -55.95 -26.49 -18.94
N LEU A 735 -55.06 -25.51 -18.75
CA LEU A 735 -53.77 -25.70 -18.09
C LEU A 735 -53.79 -24.92 -16.79
N SER A 736 -53.12 -25.42 -15.77
CA SER A 736 -52.94 -24.68 -14.52
C SER A 736 -51.51 -24.81 -14.00
N VAL A 737 -51.07 -23.82 -13.26
CA VAL A 737 -49.84 -23.86 -12.47
C VAL A 737 -50.20 -23.75 -11.00
N LEU A 738 -49.60 -24.61 -10.19
CA LEU A 738 -49.52 -24.46 -8.74
C LEU A 738 -48.14 -23.89 -8.42
N VAL A 739 -48.09 -22.84 -7.62
CA VAL A 739 -46.86 -22.24 -7.09
C VAL A 739 -46.89 -22.33 -5.59
N SER A 740 -45.83 -22.88 -5.00
CA SER A 740 -45.71 -23.11 -3.55
C SER A 740 -44.46 -22.43 -3.01
N ASP A 741 -44.60 -21.76 -1.87
CA ASP A 741 -43.49 -21.23 -1.06
C ASP A 741 -42.93 -22.29 -0.08
N GLY A 742 -43.51 -23.50 -0.06
CA GLY A 742 -43.16 -24.59 0.87
C GLY A 742 -44.08 -24.71 2.08
N ALA A 743 -44.96 -23.74 2.33
CA ALA A 743 -45.96 -23.73 3.38
C ALA A 743 -47.40 -23.54 2.85
N LEU A 744 -47.60 -22.61 1.91
CA LEU A 744 -48.88 -22.29 1.27
C LEU A 744 -48.75 -22.30 -0.25
N ASP A 745 -49.86 -22.59 -0.92
CA ASP A 745 -49.93 -22.71 -2.37
C ASP A 745 -50.86 -21.67 -2.98
N ALA A 746 -50.52 -21.21 -4.17
CA ALA A 746 -51.41 -20.47 -5.04
C ALA A 746 -51.47 -21.08 -6.44
N SER A 747 -52.62 -20.92 -7.10
CA SER A 747 -52.81 -21.47 -8.43
C SER A 747 -53.36 -20.44 -9.40
N ALA A 748 -52.94 -20.56 -10.66
CA ALA A 748 -53.51 -19.82 -11.77
C ALA A 748 -53.78 -20.78 -12.93
N ALA A 749 -54.83 -20.50 -13.70
CA ALA A 749 -55.23 -21.33 -14.83
C ALA A 749 -55.35 -20.49 -16.10
N LEU A 750 -55.10 -21.14 -17.24
CA LEU A 750 -55.32 -20.57 -18.56
C LEU A 750 -56.07 -21.55 -19.47
N THR A 751 -56.68 -20.98 -20.50
CA THR A 751 -57.32 -21.75 -21.57
C THR A 751 -56.46 -21.68 -22.83
N LEU A 752 -55.89 -22.82 -23.22
CA LEU A 752 -55.24 -23.00 -24.51
C LEU A 752 -56.30 -23.37 -25.56
N THR A 753 -56.60 -22.46 -26.48
CA THR A 753 -57.49 -22.73 -27.62
C THR A 753 -56.64 -23.19 -28.81
N VAL A 754 -56.86 -24.41 -29.29
CA VAL A 754 -56.20 -24.92 -30.49
C VAL A 754 -57.18 -24.91 -31.64
N THR A 755 -56.87 -24.17 -32.70
CA THR A 755 -57.67 -24.15 -33.93
C THR A 755 -57.19 -25.20 -34.93
N PRO A 756 -58.09 -25.80 -35.74
CA PRO A 756 -57.71 -26.73 -36.79
C PRO A 756 -56.84 -26.01 -37.81
N LYS A 757 -55.89 -26.75 -38.37
CA LYS A 757 -55.16 -26.26 -39.52
C LYS A 757 -56.12 -26.10 -40.70
N ALA A 758 -56.28 -24.88 -41.22
CA ALA A 758 -57.30 -24.58 -42.21
C ALA A 758 -57.06 -25.33 -43.53
N THR A 759 -57.94 -26.28 -43.88
CA THR A 759 -58.07 -26.81 -45.25
C THR A 759 -59.04 -25.92 -46.02
N GLY A 760 -58.53 -24.97 -46.80
CA GLY A 760 -59.35 -23.99 -47.54
C GLY A 760 -60.20 -24.62 -48.66
N GLY A 761 -61.51 -24.40 -48.60
CA GLY A 761 -62.48 -24.72 -49.66
C GLY A 761 -62.95 -23.45 -50.39
N GLN A 762 -63.08 -23.55 -51.71
CA GLN A 762 -63.47 -22.48 -52.64
C GLN A 762 -64.97 -22.16 -52.56
N CYS A 763 -65.37 -20.92 -52.89
CA CYS A 763 -66.77 -20.51 -52.99
C CYS A 763 -67.49 -21.28 -54.12
N ASP A 764 -68.58 -22.00 -53.82
CA ASP A 764 -69.37 -22.74 -54.80
C ASP A 764 -70.21 -21.78 -55.66
N ALA A 765 -69.76 -21.55 -56.89
CA ALA A 765 -70.41 -20.66 -57.84
C ALA A 765 -71.51 -21.38 -58.63
N THR A 766 -72.73 -21.37 -58.10
CA THR A 766 -73.93 -21.85 -58.79
C THR A 766 -74.87 -20.69 -59.11
N ASP A 767 -75.47 -20.69 -60.30
CA ASP A 767 -76.50 -19.74 -60.72
C ASP A 767 -77.86 -20.45 -60.66
N PRO A 768 -78.79 -20.04 -59.77
CA PRO A 768 -80.11 -20.66 -59.64
C PRO A 768 -80.90 -20.65 -60.95
N ASN A 769 -80.64 -19.70 -61.85
CA ASN A 769 -81.31 -19.60 -63.14
C ASN A 769 -80.77 -20.61 -64.17
N ALA A 770 -79.66 -21.31 -63.89
CA ALA A 770 -79.06 -22.25 -64.83
C ALA A 770 -79.98 -23.42 -65.18
N ALA A 771 -80.83 -23.87 -64.25
CA ALA A 771 -81.79 -24.93 -64.50
C ALA A 771 -82.81 -24.58 -65.61
N ASN A 772 -83.00 -23.31 -65.93
CA ASN A 772 -83.91 -22.84 -66.98
C ASN A 772 -83.30 -22.88 -68.40
N TYR A 773 -82.01 -23.24 -68.52
CA TYR A 773 -81.32 -23.35 -69.80
C TYR A 773 -81.02 -24.82 -70.14
N PRO A 774 -81.08 -25.23 -71.41
CA PRO A 774 -80.79 -26.62 -71.82
C PRO A 774 -79.39 -27.04 -71.38
N ALA A 775 -79.24 -28.22 -70.78
CA ALA A 775 -77.94 -28.73 -70.37
C ALA A 775 -77.02 -28.94 -71.58
N TRP A 776 -75.76 -28.52 -71.46
CA TRP A 776 -74.76 -28.71 -72.50
C TRP A 776 -74.50 -30.19 -72.77
N ASN A 777 -74.33 -30.55 -74.05
CA ASN A 777 -74.05 -31.89 -74.51
C ASN A 777 -72.92 -31.85 -75.54
N ALA A 778 -71.87 -32.63 -75.32
CA ALA A 778 -70.68 -32.67 -76.17
C ALA A 778 -70.97 -33.03 -77.64
N THR A 779 -72.03 -33.79 -77.91
CA THR A 779 -72.36 -34.20 -79.29
C THR A 779 -73.26 -33.21 -80.01
N SER A 780 -73.85 -32.24 -79.30
CA SER A 780 -74.70 -31.21 -79.88
C SER A 780 -73.89 -30.10 -80.54
N ILE A 781 -74.39 -29.60 -81.67
CA ILE A 781 -73.84 -28.43 -82.35
C ILE A 781 -74.50 -27.18 -81.78
N TYR A 782 -73.68 -26.20 -81.39
CA TYR A 782 -74.13 -24.89 -80.89
C TYR A 782 -73.64 -23.78 -81.82
N ASN A 783 -74.55 -22.92 -82.26
CA ASN A 783 -74.25 -21.76 -83.10
C ASN A 783 -74.08 -20.50 -82.26
N THR A 784 -73.56 -19.43 -82.88
CA THR A 784 -73.42 -18.13 -82.24
C THR A 784 -74.73 -17.69 -81.59
N GLY A 785 -74.69 -17.42 -80.29
CA GLY A 785 -75.82 -16.92 -79.54
C GLY A 785 -76.55 -17.96 -78.70
N ASP A 786 -76.37 -19.25 -78.99
CA ASP A 786 -77.03 -20.34 -78.28
C ASP A 786 -76.59 -20.36 -76.81
N THR A 787 -77.54 -20.61 -75.90
CA THR A 787 -77.30 -20.64 -74.46
C THR A 787 -77.57 -22.01 -73.87
N VAL A 788 -76.68 -22.43 -72.97
CA VAL A 788 -76.72 -23.74 -72.31
C VAL A 788 -76.39 -23.60 -70.84
N SER A 789 -76.87 -24.56 -70.05
CA SER A 789 -76.41 -24.75 -68.69
C SER A 789 -75.30 -25.79 -68.62
N TYR A 790 -74.22 -25.48 -67.92
CA TYR A 790 -73.14 -26.41 -67.61
C TYR A 790 -72.52 -26.08 -66.27
N ASN A 791 -72.34 -27.09 -65.41
CA ASN A 791 -71.93 -26.95 -64.01
C ASN A 791 -72.76 -25.92 -63.23
N GLN A 792 -74.08 -25.94 -63.43
CA GLN A 792 -75.03 -25.02 -62.77
C GLN A 792 -74.75 -23.54 -63.09
N LEU A 793 -74.13 -23.25 -64.22
CA LEU A 793 -73.92 -21.91 -64.77
C LEU A 793 -74.44 -21.81 -66.19
N VAL A 794 -74.80 -20.61 -66.61
CA VAL A 794 -75.34 -20.30 -67.94
C VAL A 794 -74.22 -19.77 -68.82
N TRP A 795 -74.05 -20.40 -69.97
CA TRP A 795 -73.03 -20.07 -70.96
C TRP A 795 -73.68 -19.77 -72.31
N LYS A 796 -73.08 -18.84 -73.05
CA LYS A 796 -73.48 -18.47 -74.41
C LYS A 796 -72.37 -18.81 -75.39
N ALA A 797 -72.69 -19.54 -76.46
CA ALA A 797 -71.74 -19.78 -77.54
C ALA A 797 -71.45 -18.45 -78.26
N LYS A 798 -70.19 -18.04 -78.32
CA LYS A 798 -69.75 -16.86 -79.06
C LYS A 798 -69.71 -17.12 -80.57
N TYR A 799 -69.47 -18.37 -80.96
CA TYR A 799 -69.42 -18.84 -82.33
C TYR A 799 -69.65 -20.35 -82.41
N TRP A 800 -69.74 -20.90 -83.63
CA TRP A 800 -70.02 -22.34 -83.86
C TRP A 800 -69.08 -23.23 -83.04
N THR A 801 -69.65 -24.20 -82.32
CA THR A 801 -68.89 -25.15 -81.51
C THR A 801 -69.63 -26.47 -81.33
N GLN A 802 -68.89 -27.57 -81.35
CA GLN A 802 -69.35 -28.92 -81.02
C GLN A 802 -68.22 -29.60 -80.24
N GLY A 803 -68.54 -30.35 -79.18
CA GLY A 803 -67.55 -31.06 -78.36
C GLY A 803 -66.76 -30.21 -77.36
N ASN A 804 -66.61 -28.89 -77.56
CA ASN A 804 -65.89 -28.05 -76.61
C ASN A 804 -66.74 -27.73 -75.38
N THR A 805 -66.30 -28.18 -74.22
CA THR A 805 -66.99 -27.98 -72.94
C THR A 805 -66.96 -26.50 -72.49
N PRO A 806 -68.09 -25.90 -72.06
CA PRO A 806 -68.12 -24.54 -71.54
C PRO A 806 -67.19 -24.34 -70.35
N SER A 807 -66.30 -23.36 -70.44
CA SER A 807 -65.39 -22.95 -69.37
C SER A 807 -64.89 -21.52 -69.61
N ARG A 808 -64.32 -20.88 -68.59
CA ARG A 808 -63.78 -19.50 -68.70
C ARG A 808 -62.55 -19.40 -69.61
N THR A 809 -61.92 -20.54 -69.93
CA THR A 809 -60.72 -20.61 -70.77
C THR A 809 -61.03 -21.08 -72.20
N ALA A 810 -62.22 -21.63 -72.44
CA ALA A 810 -62.67 -21.99 -73.77
C ALA A 810 -63.21 -20.75 -74.48
N ASP A 811 -62.47 -20.25 -75.47
CA ASP A 811 -62.82 -18.98 -76.14
C ASP A 811 -64.19 -19.03 -76.85
N GLN A 812 -64.66 -20.23 -77.21
CA GLN A 812 -65.96 -20.48 -77.84
C GLN A 812 -67.13 -20.06 -76.95
N TRP A 813 -66.95 -20.01 -75.64
CA TRP A 813 -68.03 -19.80 -74.67
C TRP A 813 -67.85 -18.50 -73.89
N GLN A 814 -68.96 -17.80 -73.65
CA GLN A 814 -69.04 -16.65 -72.77
C GLN A 814 -69.90 -17.01 -71.56
N LEU A 815 -69.38 -16.81 -70.35
CA LEU A 815 -70.18 -16.95 -69.13
C LEU A 815 -71.20 -15.80 -69.07
N LEU A 816 -72.48 -16.15 -68.89
CA LEU A 816 -73.55 -15.18 -68.66
C LEU A 816 -73.95 -15.07 -67.20
N SER A 817 -73.80 -16.15 -66.42
CA SER A 817 -74.10 -16.14 -64.99
C SER A 817 -73.30 -15.07 -64.24
N GLN A 818 -74.01 -14.24 -63.47
CA GLN A 818 -73.43 -13.18 -62.65
C GLN A 818 -73.04 -13.73 -61.27
N VAL A 819 -72.11 -14.69 -61.26
CA VAL A 819 -71.58 -15.33 -60.05
C VAL A 819 -70.15 -14.91 -59.80
N GLU A 820 -69.77 -14.80 -58.53
CA GLU A 820 -68.37 -14.63 -58.16
C GLU A 820 -67.68 -15.99 -58.22
N LEU A 821 -66.66 -16.10 -59.07
CA LEU A 821 -65.92 -17.33 -59.27
C LEU A 821 -64.53 -17.25 -58.65
N GLY A 822 -64.10 -18.38 -58.09
CA GLY A 822 -62.76 -18.53 -57.55
C GLY A 822 -61.65 -18.29 -58.58
N TRP A 823 -60.45 -18.00 -58.09
CA TRP A 823 -59.26 -17.78 -58.89
C TRP A 823 -58.92 -19.04 -59.68
N ASP A 824 -58.53 -18.85 -60.94
CA ASP A 824 -58.18 -19.93 -61.85
C ASP A 824 -56.91 -19.56 -62.62
N ALA A 825 -55.89 -20.41 -62.50
CA ALA A 825 -54.59 -20.20 -63.12
C ALA A 825 -54.66 -20.08 -64.65
N GLY A 826 -55.67 -20.68 -65.28
CA GLY A 826 -55.88 -20.68 -66.73
C GLY A 826 -56.58 -19.42 -67.26
N VAL A 827 -57.13 -18.57 -66.37
CA VAL A 827 -57.83 -17.33 -66.73
C VAL A 827 -56.89 -16.13 -66.65
N ALA A 828 -56.93 -15.26 -67.66
CA ALA A 828 -56.21 -13.99 -67.62
C ALA A 828 -57.07 -12.90 -66.96
N TYR A 829 -56.52 -12.22 -65.97
CA TYR A 829 -57.15 -11.14 -65.22
C TYR A 829 -56.49 -9.81 -65.58
N ASN A 830 -57.26 -8.84 -66.08
CA ASN A 830 -56.78 -7.49 -66.33
C ASN A 830 -56.71 -6.67 -65.03
N GLY A 831 -55.95 -5.57 -65.03
CA GLY A 831 -55.90 -4.65 -63.88
C GLY A 831 -57.30 -4.18 -63.47
N GLY A 832 -57.61 -4.31 -62.18
CA GLY A 832 -58.90 -4.02 -61.57
C GLY A 832 -59.85 -5.23 -61.44
N ALA A 833 -59.59 -6.35 -62.12
CA ALA A 833 -60.43 -7.55 -62.04
C ALA A 833 -60.35 -8.20 -60.65
N THR A 834 -61.49 -8.74 -60.17
CA THR A 834 -61.59 -9.39 -58.86
C THR A 834 -61.86 -10.89 -58.97
N THR A 835 -61.44 -11.65 -57.95
CA THR A 835 -61.71 -13.09 -57.81
C THR A 835 -61.52 -13.54 -56.36
N SER A 836 -62.09 -14.68 -55.97
CA SER A 836 -61.93 -15.23 -54.63
C SER A 836 -60.86 -16.34 -54.57
N TYR A 837 -60.02 -16.36 -53.55
CA TYR A 837 -59.03 -17.41 -53.33
C TYR A 837 -58.72 -17.55 -51.84
N ASN A 838 -58.74 -18.78 -51.33
CA ASN A 838 -58.54 -19.11 -49.91
C ASN A 838 -59.43 -18.26 -48.96
N GLY A 839 -60.73 -18.15 -49.28
CA GLY A 839 -61.70 -17.43 -48.46
C GLY A 839 -61.54 -15.90 -48.46
N ARG A 840 -60.67 -15.36 -49.31
CA ARG A 840 -60.38 -13.92 -49.42
C ARG A 840 -60.73 -13.44 -50.82
N GLN A 841 -61.14 -12.18 -50.93
CA GLN A 841 -61.38 -11.53 -52.19
C GLN A 841 -60.12 -10.76 -52.60
N TRP A 842 -59.72 -10.93 -53.86
CA TRP A 842 -58.49 -10.38 -54.39
C TRP A 842 -58.76 -9.54 -55.63
N GLN A 843 -58.06 -8.41 -55.74
CA GLN A 843 -58.10 -7.55 -56.92
C GLN A 843 -56.72 -7.53 -57.60
N ALA A 844 -56.69 -7.79 -58.90
CA ALA A 844 -55.47 -7.67 -59.69
C ALA A 844 -55.07 -6.20 -59.84
N LYS A 845 -53.84 -5.82 -59.47
CA LYS A 845 -53.34 -4.45 -59.64
C LYS A 845 -53.10 -4.10 -61.12
N TYR A 846 -52.67 -5.09 -61.90
CA TYR A 846 -52.41 -5.03 -63.34
C TYR A 846 -52.60 -6.42 -63.95
N TRP A 847 -52.36 -6.59 -65.27
CA TRP A 847 -52.61 -7.87 -65.96
C TRP A 847 -51.82 -9.03 -65.35
N THR A 848 -52.49 -10.16 -65.11
CA THR A 848 -51.86 -11.41 -64.64
C THR A 848 -52.59 -12.65 -65.14
N LYS A 849 -51.84 -13.75 -65.33
CA LYS A 849 -52.36 -15.09 -65.63
C LYS A 849 -51.47 -16.12 -64.92
N GLY A 850 -52.04 -16.96 -64.08
CA GLY A 850 -51.29 -18.01 -63.36
C GLY A 850 -50.63 -17.58 -62.03
N ASP A 851 -50.49 -16.28 -61.74
CA ASP A 851 -49.98 -15.83 -60.44
C ASP A 851 -51.01 -16.01 -59.33
N VAL A 852 -50.62 -16.63 -58.21
CA VAL A 852 -51.52 -17.05 -57.12
C VAL A 852 -51.84 -15.89 -56.16
N PRO A 853 -53.13 -15.58 -55.87
CA PRO A 853 -53.49 -14.57 -54.88
C PRO A 853 -53.05 -14.92 -53.46
N GLY A 854 -52.62 -13.91 -52.69
CA GLY A 854 -52.00 -14.09 -51.37
C GLY A 854 -50.54 -14.49 -51.37
N VAL A 855 -49.98 -14.80 -52.54
CA VAL A 855 -48.55 -15.10 -52.71
C VAL A 855 -47.89 -14.04 -53.58
N ALA A 856 -48.44 -13.80 -54.77
CA ALA A 856 -47.88 -12.83 -55.70
C ALA A 856 -48.34 -11.41 -55.35
N SER A 857 -47.41 -10.46 -55.33
CA SER A 857 -47.66 -9.05 -54.98
C SER A 857 -48.54 -8.29 -55.99
N VAL A 858 -48.81 -8.91 -57.14
CA VAL A 858 -49.74 -8.43 -58.18
C VAL A 858 -51.18 -8.39 -57.69
N TRP A 859 -51.50 -9.15 -56.65
CA TRP A 859 -52.82 -9.18 -56.03
C TRP A 859 -52.88 -8.26 -54.81
N THR A 860 -53.97 -7.50 -54.72
CA THR A 860 -54.35 -6.79 -53.49
C THR A 860 -55.43 -7.58 -52.81
N ASP A 861 -55.23 -7.87 -51.53
CA ASP A 861 -56.28 -8.42 -50.70
C ASP A 861 -57.28 -7.32 -50.36
N ILE A 862 -58.53 -7.51 -50.76
CA ILE A 862 -59.59 -6.53 -50.55
C ILE A 862 -60.59 -6.96 -49.47
N GLY A 863 -60.29 -8.06 -48.76
CA GLY A 863 -61.07 -8.50 -47.60
C GLY A 863 -61.47 -9.97 -47.67
N ALA A 864 -62.32 -10.39 -46.73
CA ALA A 864 -62.95 -11.70 -46.80
C ALA A 864 -63.79 -11.81 -48.08
N ALA A 865 -63.76 -12.96 -48.74
CA ALA A 865 -64.72 -13.24 -49.81
C ALA A 865 -66.13 -13.17 -49.20
N SER A 866 -67.04 -12.43 -49.82
CA SER A 866 -68.37 -12.13 -49.27
C SER A 866 -69.42 -13.20 -49.57
N CYS A 867 -69.00 -14.37 -50.07
CA CYS A 867 -69.89 -15.50 -50.26
C CYS A 867 -70.18 -16.18 -48.92
N PRO A 868 -71.43 -16.58 -48.64
CA PRO A 868 -71.75 -17.42 -47.48
C PRO A 868 -71.04 -18.78 -47.53
#